data_AF-A0A7C2B8I3-F1
#
_entry.id   AF-A0A7C2B8I3-F1
#
_cell.length_a   1.000
_cell.length_b   1.000
_cell.length_c   1.000
_cell.angle_alpha   90.00
_cell.angle_beta   90.00
_cell.angle_gamma   90.00
#
_symmetry.space_group_name_H-M   'P 1'
#
loop_
_entity.id
_entity.type
_entity.pdbx_description
1 polymer ?
#
loop_
_entity_poly.entity_id
_entity_poly.type
_entity_poly.pdbx_seq_one_letter_code
_entity_poly.pdbx_strand_id
1 'polypeptide(L)'
;MTPFPRPIRAAVLHGALVLALVPAASPQTPENGRQRTAEEERIAAERKGHERMLAYLAKVHEERDVANSYLGTKKLLRFQKMLEQADEKTSPKTIALLQYEIGQNLLRLGHNEEAIESLLASHETLQRFDRSEWPPFAVKLEYAIAVAYMRLGETANCVGHHGKRSCILPIQGDGVHVDPFGSRNAILWYRKALSNHPGDRGLELCARWLLNVMAMTLGEWPDSLSEEERIASEYLAPPADFPNFPDVAPAAGLNRFGLSGGSIVEDLDGDGLLDVMSSSWDTQGQLRFYHNNGDGTFTERTEEAGLVGIVGGLNLSSADFDNDGDVDVLVLRGAWIFGRGGEILNSLLRNDGGRFVDVTFLSGLGEVGYPTQTASWADFDLDGDLDLYIGNEGTPNRPHPGQLFRNDDGHFVDIAKAAGVANPYYAKGVAWGDYDEDRYPDLYVSNIGAPNRLYHNNGDGTFEDIAFKAHVDWPLDSFPVWFWDFDNDGHLDIYVASYDQGTPGDGFRLAPVVASTLGEDPAGLGADFPRLFKGDGKGHFENVTKAQGMDRISLTMGANFGDLDNDGYPDCYLGTGYPFYDGLIPNVMYRNLGGTGFENVTAPGGFGELQKGHGVSFADIDGDGDEDVFEVVGGAYLGDRYTDVLFENPGFGNHWIHVRLVGKESNRFGIGSRIHVTVEHEDGEHELYHTVSTGGSFGCNPMTQNVGLGPAERIVRLEIFWPKTGKTQVFEDVPFDRELVITEGEEELEVREPRRFRLGG
;
A
#
# COMPACT_ATOMS: atom_id res chain seq x y z
N MET A 1 -43.25 -23.91 -20.65
CA MET A 1 -44.52 -24.50 -20.14
C MET A 1 -44.24 -25.05 -18.74
N THR A 2 -44.92 -24.43 -17.78
CA THR A 2 -45.06 -24.67 -16.33
C THR A 2 -45.52 -26.09 -15.94
N PRO A 3 -45.69 -26.48 -14.64
CA PRO A 3 -45.69 -25.66 -13.41
C PRO A 3 -45.04 -26.23 -12.10
N PHE A 4 -44.89 -25.29 -11.17
CA PHE A 4 -44.86 -25.37 -9.69
C PHE A 4 -45.83 -26.37 -9.02
N PRO A 5 -45.64 -26.60 -7.70
CA PRO A 5 -46.75 -26.31 -6.79
C PRO A 5 -46.35 -25.48 -5.53
N ARG A 6 -47.22 -24.52 -5.18
CA ARG A 6 -47.46 -24.00 -3.81
C ARG A 6 -48.82 -24.57 -3.30
N PRO A 7 -49.40 -24.12 -2.17
CA PRO A 7 -49.24 -24.60 -0.80
C PRO A 7 -50.57 -25.13 -0.20
N ILE A 8 -50.57 -25.74 0.99
CA ILE A 8 -51.81 -25.98 1.77
C ILE A 8 -51.69 -25.39 3.18
N ARG A 9 -52.78 -24.71 3.57
CA ARG A 9 -53.03 -23.97 4.81
C ARG A 9 -53.42 -24.85 6.00
N ALA A 10 -53.01 -24.37 7.19
CA ALA A 10 -53.72 -24.26 8.47
C ALA A 10 -54.74 -25.35 8.92
N ALA A 11 -54.51 -25.85 10.13
CA ALA A 11 -55.56 -26.28 11.06
C ALA A 11 -55.27 -25.75 12.48
N VAL A 12 -56.35 -25.35 13.15
CA VAL A 12 -56.43 -24.57 14.39
C VAL A 12 -56.66 -25.47 15.62
N LEU A 13 -56.04 -25.07 16.74
CA LEU A 13 -56.29 -25.30 18.18
C LEU A 13 -57.17 -26.47 18.66
N HIS A 14 -56.69 -27.16 19.71
CA HIS A 14 -57.22 -27.29 21.10
C HIS A 14 -56.00 -27.71 21.96
N GLY A 15 -55.61 -27.14 23.10
CA GLY A 15 -56.38 -26.73 24.26
C GLY A 15 -56.08 -27.69 25.43
N ALA A 16 -54.98 -27.48 26.17
CA ALA A 16 -54.77 -28.10 27.49
C ALA A 16 -53.83 -27.25 28.36
N LEU A 17 -54.42 -26.74 29.44
CA LEU A 17 -53.82 -25.95 30.50
C LEU A 17 -52.99 -26.88 31.41
N VAL A 18 -51.68 -26.64 31.55
CA VAL A 18 -50.88 -27.20 32.65
C VAL A 18 -50.15 -26.05 33.32
N LEU A 19 -50.62 -25.71 34.53
CA LEU A 19 -49.90 -24.87 35.49
C LEU A 19 -48.55 -25.54 35.78
N ALA A 20 -47.46 -24.92 35.32
CA ALA A 20 -46.13 -25.21 35.83
C ALA A 20 -45.77 -24.14 36.87
N LEU A 21 -45.56 -24.60 38.09
CA LEU A 21 -45.15 -23.85 39.26
C LEU A 21 -43.86 -23.06 38.99
N VAL A 22 -43.90 -21.76 39.28
CA VAL A 22 -42.71 -20.93 39.47
C VAL A 22 -41.89 -21.54 40.61
N PRO A 23 -40.62 -21.94 40.41
CA PRO A 23 -39.77 -22.26 41.54
C PRO A 23 -39.51 -20.96 42.30
N ALA A 24 -39.87 -20.95 43.58
CA ALA A 24 -39.53 -19.87 44.49
C ALA A 24 -38.02 -19.60 44.42
N ALA A 25 -37.66 -18.32 44.35
CA ALA A 25 -36.30 -17.84 44.42
C ALA A 25 -35.57 -18.53 45.58
N SER A 26 -34.54 -19.29 45.22
CA SER A 26 -33.55 -19.71 46.21
C SER A 26 -32.90 -18.44 46.74
N PRO A 27 -32.70 -18.27 48.06
CA PRO A 27 -32.01 -17.12 48.58
C PRO A 27 -30.64 -17.06 47.92
N GLN A 28 -30.37 -15.96 47.21
CA GLN A 28 -29.03 -15.63 46.75
C GLN A 28 -28.13 -15.69 47.99
N THR A 29 -27.32 -16.74 48.07
CA THR A 29 -26.08 -16.67 48.84
C THR A 29 -25.33 -15.46 48.32
N PRO A 30 -24.89 -14.52 49.18
CA PRO A 30 -24.12 -13.39 48.71
C PRO A 30 -22.90 -13.97 47.99
N GLU A 31 -22.79 -13.71 46.68
CA GLU A 31 -21.52 -13.87 46.00
C GLU A 31 -20.53 -13.01 46.79
N ASN A 32 -19.62 -13.69 47.49
CA ASN A 32 -18.47 -13.05 48.08
C ASN A 32 -17.85 -12.19 46.99
N GLY A 33 -17.81 -10.87 47.22
CA GLY A 33 -17.15 -9.92 46.35
C GLY A 33 -15.67 -10.25 46.26
N ARG A 34 -15.31 -11.13 45.33
CA ARG A 34 -13.94 -11.26 44.86
C ARG A 34 -13.67 -9.99 44.08
N GLN A 35 -12.81 -9.13 44.64
CA GLN A 35 -12.24 -8.01 43.87
C GLN A 35 -11.60 -8.60 42.63
N ARG A 36 -11.91 -8.01 41.47
CA ARG A 36 -11.27 -8.40 40.23
C ARG A 36 -9.78 -8.16 40.36
N THR A 37 -8.97 -9.03 39.77
CA THR A 37 -7.55 -8.76 39.64
C THR A 37 -7.34 -7.56 38.69
N ALA A 38 -6.19 -6.88 38.78
CA ALA A 38 -5.85 -5.81 37.84
C ALA A 38 -5.97 -6.29 36.37
N GLU A 39 -5.58 -7.53 36.12
CA GLU A 39 -5.72 -8.21 34.84
C GLU A 39 -7.18 -8.35 34.38
N GLU A 40 -8.06 -8.82 35.26
CA GLU A 40 -9.50 -8.94 34.96
C GLU A 40 -10.16 -7.57 34.73
N GLU A 41 -9.63 -6.50 35.34
CA GLU A 41 -10.07 -5.13 35.10
C GLU A 41 -9.58 -4.60 33.75
N ARG A 42 -8.31 -4.85 33.39
CA ARG A 42 -7.72 -4.51 32.08
C ARG A 42 -8.49 -5.17 30.94
N ILE A 43 -8.63 -6.50 30.96
CA ILE A 43 -9.36 -7.26 29.92
C ILE A 43 -10.81 -6.74 29.77
N ALA A 44 -11.47 -6.41 30.88
CA ALA A 44 -12.83 -5.86 30.83
C ALA A 44 -12.87 -4.45 30.22
N ALA A 45 -11.85 -3.63 30.46
CA ALA A 45 -11.70 -2.31 29.86
C ALA A 45 -11.43 -2.41 28.36
N GLU A 46 -10.49 -3.27 27.95
CA GLU A 46 -10.14 -3.52 26.54
C GLU A 46 -11.35 -3.95 25.74
N ARG A 47 -12.08 -4.96 26.25
CA ARG A 47 -13.32 -5.42 25.64
C ARG A 47 -14.33 -4.28 25.45
N LYS A 48 -14.47 -3.40 26.43
CA LYS A 48 -15.38 -2.24 26.33
C LYS A 48 -14.89 -1.21 25.31
N GLY A 49 -13.58 -0.99 25.22
CA GLY A 49 -12.95 -0.15 24.20
C GLY A 49 -13.20 -0.69 22.80
N HIS A 50 -12.97 -1.98 22.61
CA HIS A 50 -13.19 -2.69 21.36
C HIS A 50 -14.66 -2.67 20.94
N GLU A 51 -15.60 -3.03 21.82
CA GLU A 51 -17.04 -2.94 21.53
C GLU A 51 -17.48 -1.52 21.16
N ARG A 52 -16.87 -0.49 21.76
CA ARG A 52 -17.09 0.92 21.40
C ARG A 52 -16.56 1.23 20.00
N MET A 53 -15.38 0.74 19.63
CA MET A 53 -14.83 0.94 18.29
C MET A 53 -15.68 0.25 17.23
N LEU A 54 -16.10 -1.00 17.46
CA LEU A 54 -17.00 -1.71 16.55
C LEU A 54 -18.30 -0.93 16.32
N ALA A 55 -18.91 -0.41 17.38
CA ALA A 55 -20.10 0.43 17.27
C ALA A 55 -19.83 1.75 16.53
N TYR A 56 -18.65 2.35 16.73
CA TYR A 56 -18.24 3.55 16.01
C TYR A 56 -18.06 3.29 14.51
N LEU A 57 -17.32 2.26 14.13
CA LEU A 57 -17.09 1.90 12.72
C LEU A 57 -18.39 1.47 12.03
N ALA A 58 -19.26 0.74 12.71
CA ALA A 58 -20.60 0.42 12.21
C ALA A 58 -21.43 1.69 11.97
N LYS A 59 -21.30 2.72 12.82
CA LYS A 59 -21.96 4.01 12.61
C LYS A 59 -21.35 4.79 11.44
N VAL A 60 -20.03 4.86 11.33
CA VAL A 60 -19.33 5.47 10.16
C VAL A 60 -19.83 4.81 8.87
N HIS A 61 -20.00 3.49 8.92
CA HIS A 61 -20.59 2.72 7.84
C HIS A 61 -22.07 3.06 7.59
N GLU A 62 -22.94 3.17 8.60
CA GLU A 62 -24.37 3.51 8.43
C GLU A 62 -24.60 4.92 7.93
N GLU A 63 -23.77 5.86 8.39
CA GLU A 63 -23.69 7.22 7.86
C GLU A 63 -23.15 7.26 6.42
N ARG A 64 -22.99 6.05 5.81
CA ARG A 64 -22.46 5.78 4.49
C ARG A 64 -22.74 6.92 3.58
N ASP A 65 -21.61 7.46 3.21
CA ASP A 65 -21.42 8.59 2.38
C ASP A 65 -21.99 8.31 0.99
N VAL A 66 -23.30 8.56 0.85
CA VAL A 66 -23.91 8.82 -0.46
C VAL A 66 -23.02 9.85 -1.17
N ALA A 67 -22.41 10.79 -0.46
CA ALA A 67 -21.57 11.85 -1.01
C ALA A 67 -20.08 11.50 -1.26
N ASN A 68 -19.59 10.27 -1.00
CA ASN A 68 -18.17 9.92 -1.18
C ASN A 68 -17.86 10.01 -2.67
N SER A 69 -16.80 10.70 -3.03
CA SER A 69 -16.46 10.94 -4.43
C SER A 69 -15.89 9.72 -5.15
N TYR A 70 -15.45 8.70 -4.42
CA TYR A 70 -14.90 7.44 -4.93
C TYR A 70 -15.85 6.26 -4.73
N LEU A 71 -16.50 6.15 -3.57
CA LEU A 71 -17.33 4.97 -3.19
C LEU A 71 -18.85 5.23 -3.24
N GLY A 72 -19.28 6.48 -3.43
CA GLY A 72 -20.67 6.92 -3.19
C GLY A 72 -21.53 7.05 -4.45
N THR A 73 -22.85 6.88 -4.29
CA THR A 73 -23.84 6.93 -5.39
C THR A 73 -24.58 8.27 -5.53
N LYS A 74 -24.40 9.25 -4.64
CA LYS A 74 -25.18 10.52 -4.64
C LYS A 74 -24.95 11.34 -5.89
N LYS A 75 -23.71 11.37 -6.40
CA LYS A 75 -23.41 12.08 -7.64
C LYS A 75 -24.19 11.47 -8.80
N LEU A 76 -24.14 10.14 -8.93
CA LEU A 76 -24.92 9.39 -9.92
C LEU A 76 -26.43 9.69 -9.80
N LEU A 77 -27.02 9.47 -8.62
CA LEU A 77 -28.45 9.69 -8.37
C LEU A 77 -28.87 11.15 -8.63
N ARG A 78 -28.01 12.11 -8.29
CA ARG A 78 -28.26 13.53 -8.56
C ARG A 78 -28.29 13.79 -10.07
N PHE A 79 -27.33 13.30 -10.82
CA PHE A 79 -27.27 13.52 -12.27
C PHE A 79 -28.40 12.79 -13.00
N GLN A 80 -28.75 11.57 -12.59
CA GLN A 80 -29.92 10.83 -13.11
C GLN A 80 -31.21 11.62 -12.88
N LYS A 81 -31.44 12.11 -11.66
CA LYS A 81 -32.61 12.95 -11.36
C LYS A 81 -32.63 14.26 -12.18
N MET A 82 -31.49 14.90 -12.38
CA MET A 82 -31.39 16.10 -13.22
C MET A 82 -31.71 15.79 -14.69
N LEU A 83 -31.29 14.62 -15.19
CA LEU A 83 -31.59 14.16 -16.54
C LEU A 83 -33.06 13.80 -16.72
N GLU A 84 -33.68 13.12 -15.75
CA GLU A 84 -35.12 12.82 -15.73
C GLU A 84 -35.99 14.08 -15.71
N GLN A 85 -35.51 15.15 -15.10
CA GLN A 85 -36.19 16.44 -15.02
C GLN A 85 -35.92 17.36 -16.22
N ALA A 86 -35.07 16.94 -17.17
CA ALA A 86 -34.78 17.73 -18.34
C ALA A 86 -36.03 17.87 -19.22
N ASP A 87 -36.34 19.11 -19.63
CA ASP A 87 -37.46 19.42 -20.50
C ASP A 87 -36.97 19.98 -21.85
N GLU A 88 -37.91 20.42 -22.70
CA GLU A 88 -37.62 20.98 -24.03
C GLU A 88 -36.73 22.24 -23.99
N LYS A 89 -36.57 22.89 -22.83
CA LYS A 89 -35.72 24.07 -22.64
C LYS A 89 -34.30 23.72 -22.22
N THR A 90 -34.06 22.49 -21.76
CA THR A 90 -32.71 22.04 -21.39
C THR A 90 -31.85 21.93 -22.64
N SER A 91 -30.70 22.61 -22.63
CA SER A 91 -29.81 22.60 -23.80
C SER A 91 -29.24 21.20 -24.05
N PRO A 92 -29.02 20.79 -25.32
CA PRO A 92 -28.31 19.55 -25.64
C PRO A 92 -26.94 19.45 -24.98
N LYS A 93 -26.27 20.60 -24.77
CA LYS A 93 -25.01 20.72 -24.04
C LYS A 93 -25.13 20.19 -22.60
N THR A 94 -26.17 20.60 -21.89
CA THR A 94 -26.46 20.14 -20.53
C THR A 94 -26.80 18.66 -20.50
N ILE A 95 -27.60 18.18 -21.45
CA ILE A 95 -27.98 16.76 -21.54
C ILE A 95 -26.73 15.89 -21.75
N ALA A 96 -25.84 16.28 -22.68
CA ALA A 96 -24.60 15.56 -22.93
C ALA A 96 -23.69 15.51 -21.70
N LEU A 97 -23.58 16.60 -20.92
CA LEU A 97 -22.83 16.60 -19.65
C LEU A 97 -23.43 15.66 -18.62
N LEU A 98 -24.75 15.67 -18.46
CA LEU A 98 -25.41 14.80 -17.49
C LEU A 98 -25.20 13.33 -17.87
N GLN A 99 -25.35 12.98 -19.14
CA GLN A 99 -25.08 11.63 -19.63
C GLN A 99 -23.60 11.23 -19.46
N TYR A 100 -22.66 12.16 -19.70
CA TYR A 100 -21.24 11.93 -19.48
C TYR A 100 -20.95 11.65 -18.00
N GLU A 101 -21.42 12.52 -17.11
CA GLU A 101 -21.21 12.36 -15.67
C GLU A 101 -21.89 11.09 -15.13
N ILE A 102 -23.08 10.74 -15.60
CA ILE A 102 -23.74 9.47 -15.27
C ILE A 102 -22.84 8.30 -15.68
N GLY A 103 -22.34 8.30 -16.92
CA GLY A 103 -21.44 7.27 -17.43
C GLY A 103 -20.17 7.12 -16.59
N GLN A 104 -19.49 8.23 -16.28
CA GLN A 104 -18.28 8.19 -15.44
C GLN A 104 -18.56 7.66 -14.02
N ASN A 105 -19.70 8.01 -13.41
CA ASN A 105 -20.03 7.51 -12.07
C ASN A 105 -20.48 6.04 -12.10
N LEU A 106 -21.16 5.57 -13.15
CA LEU A 106 -21.46 4.15 -13.34
C LEU A 106 -20.18 3.33 -13.48
N LEU A 107 -19.21 3.82 -14.26
CA LEU A 107 -17.91 3.17 -14.43
C LEU A 107 -17.19 3.00 -13.09
N ARG A 108 -17.13 4.07 -12.28
CA ARG A 108 -16.56 4.06 -10.90
C ARG A 108 -17.19 3.03 -9.97
N LEU A 109 -18.46 2.71 -10.20
CA LEU A 109 -19.21 1.73 -9.42
C LEU A 109 -19.12 0.30 -9.99
N GLY A 110 -18.40 0.10 -11.10
CA GLY A 110 -18.25 -1.19 -11.78
C GLY A 110 -19.39 -1.54 -12.75
N HIS A 111 -20.30 -0.60 -13.05
CA HIS A 111 -21.40 -0.80 -14.00
C HIS A 111 -20.93 -0.49 -15.43
N ASN A 112 -20.03 -1.30 -15.98
CA ASN A 112 -19.30 -1.03 -17.21
C ASN A 112 -20.21 -0.86 -18.44
N GLU A 113 -21.18 -1.76 -18.65
CA GLU A 113 -22.09 -1.71 -19.79
C GLU A 113 -23.00 -0.48 -19.74
N GLU A 114 -23.62 -0.22 -18.59
CA GLU A 114 -24.48 0.94 -18.38
C GLU A 114 -23.69 2.26 -18.53
N ALA A 115 -22.43 2.26 -18.10
CA ALA A 115 -21.53 3.39 -18.29
C ALA A 115 -21.30 3.68 -19.78
N ILE A 116 -20.96 2.64 -20.55
CA ILE A 116 -20.77 2.73 -22.01
C ILE A 116 -22.05 3.24 -22.70
N GLU A 117 -23.22 2.70 -22.35
CA GLU A 117 -24.50 3.15 -22.90
C GLU A 117 -24.73 4.65 -22.66
N SER A 118 -24.49 5.13 -21.44
CA SER A 118 -24.64 6.53 -21.09
C SER A 118 -23.63 7.44 -21.81
N LEU A 119 -22.38 7.01 -21.94
CA LEU A 119 -21.33 7.75 -22.65
C LEU A 119 -21.62 7.81 -24.16
N LEU A 120 -22.10 6.72 -24.77
CA LEU A 120 -22.52 6.71 -26.17
C LEU A 120 -23.72 7.63 -26.41
N ALA A 121 -24.69 7.65 -25.49
CA ALA A 121 -25.82 8.58 -25.55
C ALA A 121 -25.38 10.05 -25.43
N SER A 122 -24.38 10.34 -24.59
CA SER A 122 -23.72 11.65 -24.52
C SER A 122 -23.12 12.04 -25.87
N HIS A 123 -22.39 11.10 -26.50
CA HIS A 123 -21.74 11.34 -27.79
C HIS A 123 -22.74 11.52 -28.94
N GLU A 124 -23.87 10.80 -28.93
CA GLU A 124 -24.96 11.02 -29.88
C GLU A 124 -25.61 12.40 -29.69
N THR A 125 -25.86 12.81 -28.44
CA THR A 125 -26.41 14.14 -28.14
C THR A 125 -25.48 15.25 -28.62
N LEU A 126 -24.16 15.06 -28.48
CA LEU A 126 -23.14 15.98 -28.99
C LEU A 126 -23.19 16.13 -30.53
N GLN A 127 -23.66 15.13 -31.28
CA GLN A 127 -23.83 15.22 -32.74
C GLN A 127 -25.01 16.10 -33.17
N ARG A 128 -25.90 16.46 -32.25
CA ARG A 128 -27.10 17.25 -32.54
C ARG A 128 -26.85 18.76 -32.57
N PHE A 129 -25.61 19.21 -32.32
CA PHE A 129 -25.18 20.60 -32.40
C PHE A 129 -23.74 20.71 -32.94
N ASP A 130 -23.29 21.94 -33.25
CA ASP A 130 -21.98 22.16 -33.84
C ASP A 130 -20.85 21.81 -32.86
N ARG A 131 -20.08 20.76 -33.18
CA ARG A 131 -18.95 20.27 -32.37
C ARG A 131 -17.81 21.27 -32.27
N SER A 132 -17.67 22.17 -33.25
CA SER A 132 -16.62 23.20 -33.25
C SER A 132 -16.81 24.23 -32.13
N GLU A 133 -18.01 24.30 -31.54
CA GLU A 133 -18.32 25.17 -30.41
C GLU A 133 -17.90 24.56 -29.05
N TRP A 134 -17.48 23.28 -29.00
CA TRP A 134 -17.02 22.67 -27.76
C TRP A 134 -15.92 21.58 -27.88
N PRO A 135 -14.75 21.88 -28.48
CA PRO A 135 -13.70 20.88 -28.71
C PRO A 135 -13.17 20.16 -27.45
N PRO A 136 -12.90 20.84 -26.31
CA PRO A 136 -12.32 20.17 -25.13
C PRO A 136 -13.21 19.05 -24.54
N PHE A 137 -14.54 19.21 -24.63
CA PHE A 137 -15.45 18.17 -24.13
C PHE A 137 -15.56 16.99 -25.09
N ALA A 138 -15.53 17.24 -26.41
CA ALA A 138 -15.56 16.19 -27.41
C ALA A 138 -14.37 15.22 -27.24
N VAL A 139 -13.16 15.76 -27.09
CA VAL A 139 -11.93 14.98 -26.81
C VAL A 139 -12.11 14.09 -25.59
N LYS A 140 -12.51 14.70 -24.47
CA LYS A 140 -12.68 14.04 -23.18
C LYS A 140 -13.72 12.92 -23.22
N LEU A 141 -14.81 13.13 -23.96
CA LEU A 141 -15.89 12.16 -24.12
C LEU A 141 -15.45 10.96 -24.98
N GLU A 142 -14.80 11.20 -26.11
CA GLU A 142 -14.34 10.11 -27.00
C GLU A 142 -13.27 9.25 -26.30
N TYR A 143 -12.35 9.87 -25.57
CA TYR A 143 -11.38 9.16 -24.73
C TYR A 143 -12.04 8.38 -23.58
N ALA A 144 -13.01 8.98 -22.88
CA ALA A 144 -13.73 8.28 -21.81
C ALA A 144 -14.50 7.04 -22.30
N ILE A 145 -15.06 7.09 -23.52
CA ILE A 145 -15.69 5.90 -24.13
C ILE A 145 -14.63 4.81 -24.36
N ALA A 146 -13.44 5.17 -24.86
CA ALA A 146 -12.35 4.22 -25.06
C ALA A 146 -11.92 3.56 -23.73
N VAL A 147 -11.76 4.36 -22.67
CA VAL A 147 -11.44 3.88 -21.30
C VAL A 147 -12.54 2.97 -20.76
N ALA A 148 -13.82 3.28 -20.97
CA ALA A 148 -14.92 2.44 -20.52
C ALA A 148 -14.92 1.06 -21.20
N TYR A 149 -14.65 1.00 -22.52
CA TYR A 149 -14.49 -0.28 -23.23
C TYR A 149 -13.24 -1.05 -22.81
N MET A 150 -12.14 -0.34 -22.53
CA MET A 150 -10.92 -0.94 -21.98
C MET A 150 -11.21 -1.61 -20.64
N ARG A 151 -11.89 -0.92 -19.71
CA ARG A 151 -12.32 -1.49 -18.42
C ARG A 151 -13.27 -2.67 -18.58
N LEU A 152 -14.17 -2.64 -19.55
CA LEU A 152 -15.01 -3.81 -19.87
C LEU A 152 -14.13 -5.01 -20.30
N GLY A 153 -13.09 -4.76 -21.11
CA GLY A 153 -12.13 -5.80 -21.49
C GLY A 153 -11.38 -6.38 -20.31
N GLU A 154 -10.84 -5.54 -19.42
CA GLU A 154 -10.10 -5.99 -18.23
C GLU A 154 -10.99 -6.77 -17.26
N THR A 155 -12.20 -6.27 -16.96
CA THR A 155 -13.12 -6.97 -16.06
C THR A 155 -13.61 -8.30 -16.62
N ALA A 156 -13.88 -8.38 -17.92
CA ALA A 156 -14.26 -9.63 -18.57
C ALA A 156 -13.12 -10.67 -18.57
N ASN A 157 -11.86 -10.22 -18.70
CA ASN A 157 -10.72 -11.11 -18.92
C ASN A 157 -9.78 -11.23 -17.72
N CYS A 158 -9.17 -10.14 -17.25
CA CYS A 158 -8.23 -10.18 -16.13
C CYS A 158 -8.92 -10.53 -14.79
N VAL A 159 -10.20 -10.16 -14.62
CA VAL A 159 -10.98 -10.52 -13.42
C VAL A 159 -11.81 -11.78 -13.65
N GLY A 160 -12.63 -11.80 -14.72
CA GLY A 160 -13.53 -12.92 -15.00
C GLY A 160 -12.85 -14.23 -15.42
N HIS A 161 -11.62 -14.14 -15.95
CA HIS A 161 -10.82 -15.25 -16.45
C HIS A 161 -9.36 -15.14 -15.98
N HIS A 162 -9.17 -14.79 -14.71
CA HIS A 162 -7.84 -14.59 -14.11
C HIS A 162 -6.94 -15.84 -14.25
N GLY A 163 -5.69 -15.60 -14.67
CA GLY A 163 -4.62 -16.57 -14.81
C GLY A 163 -3.27 -15.93 -14.48
N LYS A 164 -2.19 -16.71 -14.55
CA LYS A 164 -0.86 -16.32 -14.02
C LYS A 164 -0.21 -15.10 -14.69
N ARG A 165 -0.70 -14.71 -15.86
CA ARG A 165 -0.22 -13.54 -16.61
C ARG A 165 -1.32 -12.52 -16.89
N SER A 166 -2.46 -12.64 -16.21
CA SER A 166 -3.57 -11.69 -16.36
C SER A 166 -3.10 -10.30 -15.96
N CYS A 167 -3.18 -9.37 -16.91
CA CYS A 167 -2.81 -7.96 -16.69
C CYS A 167 -1.34 -7.72 -16.29
N ILE A 168 -0.42 -8.66 -16.58
CA ILE A 168 1.03 -8.45 -16.42
C ILE A 168 1.64 -7.98 -17.75
N LEU A 169 2.36 -6.86 -17.73
CA LEU A 169 3.06 -6.28 -18.87
C LEU A 169 4.47 -6.89 -19.04
N PRO A 170 4.90 -7.26 -20.27
CA PRO A 170 4.13 -7.27 -21.51
C PRO A 170 3.07 -8.39 -21.53
N ILE A 171 1.85 -8.05 -21.95
CA ILE A 171 0.74 -9.03 -21.99
C ILE A 171 0.96 -10.02 -23.14
N GLN A 172 1.02 -11.30 -22.80
CA GLN A 172 1.28 -12.39 -23.74
C GLN A 172 0.79 -13.74 -23.19
N GLY A 173 0.75 -14.76 -24.04
CA GLY A 173 0.40 -16.12 -23.62
C GLY A 173 -1.02 -16.20 -23.07
N ASP A 174 -1.16 -16.71 -21.84
CA ASP A 174 -2.43 -16.81 -21.11
C ASP A 174 -2.96 -15.47 -20.56
N GLY A 175 -2.17 -14.39 -20.65
CA GLY A 175 -2.65 -13.02 -20.40
C GLY A 175 -3.48 -12.42 -21.55
N VAL A 176 -3.49 -13.05 -22.73
CA VAL A 176 -4.26 -12.58 -23.89
C VAL A 176 -5.77 -12.75 -23.63
N HIS A 177 -6.54 -11.70 -23.89
CA HIS A 177 -7.98 -11.66 -23.66
C HIS A 177 -8.72 -12.68 -24.54
N VAL A 178 -9.53 -13.51 -23.90
CA VAL A 178 -10.42 -14.48 -24.55
C VAL A 178 -11.65 -13.78 -25.13
N ASP A 179 -12.20 -12.78 -24.42
CA ASP A 179 -13.22 -11.89 -24.96
C ASP A 179 -12.57 -10.61 -25.51
N PRO A 180 -12.46 -10.47 -26.84
CA PRO A 180 -11.83 -9.32 -27.47
C PRO A 180 -12.75 -8.09 -27.53
N PHE A 181 -14.03 -8.19 -27.16
CA PHE A 181 -15.02 -7.14 -27.40
C PHE A 181 -14.62 -5.80 -26.78
N GLY A 182 -14.18 -5.80 -25.52
CA GLY A 182 -13.72 -4.60 -24.83
C GLY A 182 -12.52 -3.96 -25.53
N SER A 183 -11.41 -4.71 -25.66
CA SER A 183 -10.16 -4.20 -26.25
C SER A 183 -10.32 -3.73 -27.70
N ARG A 184 -11.11 -4.43 -28.53
CA ARG A 184 -11.40 -4.02 -29.92
C ARG A 184 -12.10 -2.67 -29.99
N ASN A 185 -13.13 -2.48 -29.17
CA ASN A 185 -13.87 -1.22 -29.15
C ASN A 185 -13.04 -0.08 -28.55
N ALA A 186 -12.23 -0.36 -27.52
CA ALA A 186 -11.28 0.62 -26.98
C ALA A 186 -10.33 1.15 -28.07
N ILE A 187 -9.71 0.27 -28.85
CA ILE A 187 -8.84 0.64 -29.97
C ILE A 187 -9.57 1.54 -30.98
N LEU A 188 -10.80 1.20 -31.35
CA LEU A 188 -11.60 2.00 -32.30
C LEU A 188 -11.81 3.43 -31.78
N TRP A 189 -12.12 3.58 -30.49
CA TRP A 189 -12.37 4.89 -29.88
C TRP A 189 -11.10 5.69 -29.62
N TYR A 190 -9.98 5.06 -29.25
CA TYR A 190 -8.69 5.74 -29.15
C TYR A 190 -8.24 6.31 -30.50
N ARG A 191 -8.28 5.50 -31.57
CA ARG A 191 -7.97 5.95 -32.94
C ARG A 191 -8.89 7.09 -33.39
N LYS A 192 -10.17 7.02 -33.02
CA LYS A 192 -11.13 8.09 -33.31
C LYS A 192 -10.81 9.39 -32.58
N ALA A 193 -10.50 9.32 -31.28
CA ALA A 193 -10.11 10.49 -30.49
C ALA A 193 -8.87 11.15 -31.09
N LEU A 194 -7.83 10.36 -31.41
CA LEU A 194 -6.61 10.84 -32.07
C LEU A 194 -6.89 11.51 -33.42
N SER A 195 -7.71 10.87 -34.27
CA SER A 195 -8.04 11.41 -35.60
C SER A 195 -8.88 12.68 -35.54
N ASN A 196 -9.77 12.83 -34.57
CA ASN A 196 -10.65 14.00 -34.43
C ASN A 196 -9.94 15.18 -33.76
N HIS A 197 -8.87 14.91 -33.02
CA HIS A 197 -8.19 15.89 -32.17
C HIS A 197 -6.66 15.85 -32.32
N PRO A 198 -6.14 16.06 -33.54
CA PRO A 198 -4.69 16.06 -33.78
C PRO A 198 -3.99 17.22 -33.07
N GLY A 199 -2.78 16.99 -32.57
CA GLY A 199 -1.93 18.02 -31.96
C GLY A 199 -2.15 18.23 -30.45
N ASP A 200 -3.03 17.44 -29.82
CA ASP A 200 -3.12 17.35 -28.37
C ASP A 200 -2.08 16.33 -27.86
N ARG A 201 -0.93 16.83 -27.40
CA ARG A 201 0.19 15.99 -26.96
C ARG A 201 -0.19 15.06 -25.80
N GLY A 202 -1.05 15.51 -24.89
CA GLY A 202 -1.49 14.71 -23.74
C GLY A 202 -2.32 13.51 -24.21
N LEU A 203 -3.29 13.76 -25.10
CA LEU A 203 -4.07 12.71 -25.73
C LEU A 203 -3.17 11.75 -26.51
N GLU A 204 -2.25 12.28 -27.31
CA GLU A 204 -1.34 11.49 -28.15
C GLU A 204 -0.52 10.50 -27.32
N LEU A 205 0.08 10.95 -26.22
CA LEU A 205 0.86 10.09 -25.33
C LEU A 205 -0.02 9.00 -24.69
N CYS A 206 -1.10 9.39 -24.03
CA CYS A 206 -1.95 8.44 -23.30
C CYS A 206 -2.64 7.44 -24.22
N ALA A 207 -3.23 7.90 -25.32
CA ALA A 207 -3.93 7.02 -26.25
C ALA A 207 -2.96 6.10 -27.00
N ARG A 208 -1.76 6.55 -27.38
CA ARG A 208 -0.75 5.66 -27.99
C ARG A 208 -0.28 4.58 -27.02
N TRP A 209 -0.04 4.93 -25.76
CA TRP A 209 0.27 3.94 -24.71
C TRP A 209 -0.82 2.88 -24.61
N LEU A 210 -2.07 3.30 -24.39
CA LEU A 210 -3.20 2.38 -24.21
C LEU A 210 -3.53 1.59 -25.49
N LEU A 211 -3.27 2.13 -26.69
CA LEU A 211 -3.35 1.37 -27.94
C LEU A 211 -2.37 0.19 -27.97
N ASN A 212 -1.15 0.36 -27.46
CA ASN A 212 -0.17 -0.72 -27.39
C ASN A 212 -0.58 -1.78 -26.38
N VAL A 213 -1.01 -1.37 -25.18
CA VAL A 213 -1.56 -2.30 -24.17
C VAL A 213 -2.74 -3.08 -24.76
N MET A 214 -3.71 -2.42 -25.39
CA MET A 214 -4.85 -3.10 -26.01
C MET A 214 -4.46 -4.03 -27.16
N ALA A 215 -3.47 -3.68 -27.98
CA ALA A 215 -2.96 -4.59 -29.02
C ALA A 215 -2.32 -5.86 -28.41
N MET A 216 -1.62 -5.74 -27.27
CA MET A 216 -1.07 -6.88 -26.54
C MET A 216 -2.18 -7.75 -25.94
N THR A 217 -3.23 -7.14 -25.36
CA THR A 217 -4.39 -7.90 -24.86
C THR A 217 -5.05 -8.75 -25.95
N LEU A 218 -4.87 -8.42 -27.22
CA LEU A 218 -5.42 -9.16 -28.36
C LEU A 218 -4.43 -10.16 -28.98
N GLY A 219 -3.17 -10.20 -28.49
CA GLY A 219 -2.11 -11.02 -29.06
C GLY A 219 -1.65 -10.55 -30.45
N GLU A 220 -1.87 -9.27 -30.78
CA GLU A 220 -1.60 -8.73 -32.12
C GLU A 220 -0.52 -7.64 -32.14
N TRP A 221 0.12 -7.38 -31.00
CA TRP A 221 1.23 -6.45 -30.92
C TRP A 221 2.52 -7.11 -31.46
N PRO A 222 3.40 -6.39 -32.19
CA PRO A 222 3.24 -4.99 -32.64
C PRO A 222 2.54 -4.87 -34.01
N ASP A 223 2.16 -5.99 -34.63
CA ASP A 223 1.78 -6.05 -36.06
C ASP A 223 0.46 -5.34 -36.40
N SER A 224 -0.49 -5.23 -35.46
CA SER A 224 -1.76 -4.52 -35.66
C SER A 224 -1.67 -3.00 -35.57
N LEU A 225 -0.49 -2.47 -35.20
CA LEU A 225 -0.22 -1.04 -35.04
C LEU A 225 0.64 -0.52 -36.19
N SER A 226 0.30 0.68 -36.66
CA SER A 226 1.15 1.45 -37.58
C SER A 226 2.44 1.91 -36.89
N GLU A 227 3.44 2.33 -37.67
CA GLU A 227 4.73 2.81 -37.13
C GLU A 227 4.57 4.00 -36.17
N GLU A 228 3.64 4.91 -36.45
CA GLU A 228 3.33 6.08 -35.61
C GLU A 228 2.60 5.71 -34.30
N GLU A 229 1.82 4.63 -34.32
CA GLU A 229 1.08 4.14 -33.15
C GLU A 229 1.95 3.33 -32.19
N ARG A 230 3.01 2.70 -32.70
CA ARG A 230 3.91 1.89 -31.88
C ARG A 230 4.65 2.77 -30.87
N ILE A 231 4.89 2.18 -29.70
CA ILE A 231 5.82 2.73 -28.71
C ILE A 231 7.00 1.77 -28.54
N ALA A 232 8.16 2.33 -28.26
CA ALA A 232 9.31 1.58 -27.79
C ALA A 232 9.56 2.01 -26.34
N SER A 233 9.51 1.05 -25.43
CA SER A 233 9.86 1.25 -24.02
C SER A 233 10.59 0.01 -23.51
N GLU A 234 11.36 0.17 -22.44
CA GLU A 234 12.08 -0.93 -21.80
C GLU A 234 11.15 -2.04 -21.29
N TYR A 235 9.92 -1.68 -20.88
CA TYR A 235 8.91 -2.65 -20.46
C TYR A 235 8.50 -3.62 -21.59
N LEU A 236 8.74 -3.27 -22.86
CA LEU A 236 8.32 -4.04 -24.03
C LEU A 236 9.47 -4.72 -24.76
N ALA A 237 10.71 -4.42 -24.35
CA ALA A 237 11.93 -5.00 -24.90
C ALA A 237 12.96 -5.14 -23.77
N PRO A 238 12.72 -6.04 -22.80
CA PRO A 238 13.55 -6.13 -21.61
C PRO A 238 14.98 -6.58 -21.95
N PRO A 239 15.99 -6.16 -21.17
CA PRO A 239 17.30 -6.80 -21.19
C PRO A 239 17.17 -8.29 -20.84
N ALA A 240 18.11 -9.10 -21.31
CA ALA A 240 18.10 -10.55 -21.10
C ALA A 240 18.74 -10.93 -19.75
N ASP A 241 18.23 -12.03 -19.18
CA ASP A 241 18.74 -12.79 -18.03
C ASP A 241 18.39 -12.23 -16.63
N PHE A 242 17.10 -12.20 -16.28
CA PHE A 242 16.61 -12.14 -14.89
C PHE A 242 15.47 -13.17 -14.73
N PRO A 243 15.40 -13.96 -13.63
CA PRO A 243 14.43 -15.03 -13.50
C PRO A 243 13.02 -14.47 -13.27
N ASN A 244 12.00 -15.24 -13.67
CA ASN A 244 10.61 -14.85 -13.50
C ASN A 244 10.07 -15.31 -12.14
N PHE A 245 9.34 -14.42 -11.48
CA PHE A 245 8.67 -14.62 -10.20
C PHE A 245 7.19 -14.89 -10.48
N PRO A 246 6.73 -16.16 -10.38
CA PRO A 246 5.34 -16.48 -10.65
C PRO A 246 4.42 -15.97 -9.53
N ASP A 247 3.25 -15.44 -9.90
CA ASP A 247 2.17 -15.23 -8.93
C ASP A 247 1.60 -16.58 -8.46
N VAL A 248 1.74 -16.85 -7.16
CA VAL A 248 1.26 -18.05 -6.45
C VAL A 248 0.14 -17.75 -5.47
N ALA A 249 -0.32 -16.49 -5.33
CA ALA A 249 -1.39 -16.13 -4.39
C ALA A 249 -2.66 -17.00 -4.54
N PRO A 250 -3.12 -17.37 -5.76
CA PRO A 250 -4.28 -18.24 -5.90
C PRO A 250 -4.07 -19.65 -5.35
N ALA A 251 -2.86 -20.19 -5.50
CA ALA A 251 -2.52 -21.52 -4.99
C ALA A 251 -2.32 -21.50 -3.46
N ALA A 252 -1.72 -20.42 -2.94
CA ALA A 252 -1.51 -20.19 -1.52
C ALA A 252 -2.82 -19.84 -0.76
N GLY A 253 -3.87 -19.36 -1.45
CA GLY A 253 -5.13 -18.96 -0.81
C GLY A 253 -5.19 -17.47 -0.40
N LEU A 254 -4.30 -16.66 -0.96
CA LEU A 254 -4.11 -15.23 -0.66
C LEU A 254 -4.68 -14.29 -1.74
N ASN A 255 -5.24 -14.80 -2.85
CA ASN A 255 -5.75 -14.00 -3.98
C ASN A 255 -7.08 -13.28 -3.69
N ARG A 256 -7.07 -12.29 -2.81
CA ARG A 256 -8.29 -11.73 -2.23
C ARG A 256 -8.76 -10.54 -3.03
N PHE A 257 -10.04 -10.56 -3.41
CA PHE A 257 -10.62 -9.52 -4.26
C PHE A 257 -10.99 -8.28 -3.43
N GLY A 258 -10.18 -7.23 -3.52
CA GLY A 258 -10.23 -6.05 -2.67
C GLY A 258 -10.05 -4.73 -3.43
N LEU A 259 -10.14 -3.62 -2.71
CA LEU A 259 -9.67 -2.30 -3.15
C LEU A 259 -8.34 -1.99 -2.47
N SER A 260 -7.69 -0.89 -2.87
CA SER A 260 -6.47 -0.35 -2.23
C SER A 260 -6.47 -0.52 -0.72
N GLY A 261 -5.35 -0.95 -0.15
CA GLY A 261 -5.18 -1.20 1.27
C GLY A 261 -3.72 -1.40 1.62
N GLY A 262 -3.44 -1.69 2.89
CA GLY A 262 -2.10 -2.00 3.36
C GLY A 262 -1.90 -3.49 3.62
N SER A 263 -0.63 -3.89 3.77
CA SER A 263 -0.17 -5.24 4.07
C SER A 263 0.71 -5.28 5.31
N ILE A 264 0.68 -6.40 6.03
CA ILE A 264 1.68 -6.78 7.03
C ILE A 264 2.04 -8.23 6.76
N VAL A 265 3.33 -8.55 6.68
CA VAL A 265 3.85 -9.91 6.68
C VAL A 265 4.72 -10.08 7.92
N GLU A 266 4.30 -10.91 8.87
CA GLU A 266 4.94 -11.07 10.18
C GLU A 266 4.41 -12.33 10.90
N ASP A 267 5.17 -12.87 11.85
CA ASP A 267 4.73 -13.92 12.78
C ASP A 267 3.70 -13.36 13.79
N LEU A 268 2.44 -13.24 13.35
CA LEU A 268 1.37 -12.57 14.10
C LEU A 268 0.75 -13.47 15.18
N ASP A 269 0.87 -14.79 15.09
CA ASP A 269 0.36 -15.71 16.11
C ASP A 269 1.44 -16.44 16.93
N GLY A 270 2.72 -16.12 16.69
CA GLY A 270 3.86 -16.53 17.50
C GLY A 270 4.25 -18.00 17.31
N ASP A 271 3.87 -18.59 16.18
CA ASP A 271 4.16 -20.00 15.85
C ASP A 271 5.48 -20.17 15.07
N GLY A 272 6.13 -19.06 14.72
CA GLY A 272 7.39 -19.01 14.00
C GLY A 272 7.25 -19.09 12.48
N LEU A 273 6.04 -18.92 11.94
CA LEU A 273 5.76 -18.78 10.51
C LEU A 273 5.24 -17.37 10.21
N LEU A 274 5.64 -16.83 9.06
CA LEU A 274 5.15 -15.51 8.64
C LEU A 274 3.71 -15.61 8.16
N ASP A 275 2.81 -14.91 8.85
CA ASP A 275 1.42 -14.72 8.49
C ASP A 275 1.24 -13.48 7.60
N VAL A 276 0.05 -13.34 7.01
CA VAL A 276 -0.31 -12.16 6.20
C VAL A 276 -1.54 -11.47 6.78
N MET A 277 -1.50 -10.14 6.90
CA MET A 277 -2.67 -9.30 7.13
C MET A 277 -2.84 -8.32 5.99
N SER A 278 -4.07 -8.17 5.48
CA SER A 278 -4.39 -7.16 4.46
C SER A 278 -5.67 -6.40 4.77
N SER A 279 -5.67 -5.10 4.43
CA SER A 279 -6.81 -4.21 4.62
C SER A 279 -7.43 -3.79 3.29
N SER A 280 -8.53 -3.04 3.38
CA SER A 280 -9.10 -2.33 2.24
C SER A 280 -9.60 -0.98 2.70
N TRP A 281 -9.36 0.07 1.92
CA TRP A 281 -9.79 1.42 2.25
C TRP A 281 -11.30 1.61 2.18
N ASP A 282 -12.03 0.67 1.56
CA ASP A 282 -13.48 0.61 1.59
C ASP A 282 -13.92 0.62 3.06
N THR A 283 -14.76 1.58 3.46
CA THR A 283 -15.27 1.68 4.84
C THR A 283 -16.14 0.48 5.24
N GLN A 284 -16.41 -0.45 4.32
CA GLN A 284 -17.06 -1.73 4.57
C GLN A 284 -16.13 -2.94 4.39
N GLY A 285 -14.92 -2.73 3.87
CA GLY A 285 -13.93 -3.77 3.63
C GLY A 285 -13.44 -4.32 4.96
N GLN A 286 -13.66 -5.60 5.19
CA GLN A 286 -13.17 -6.30 6.39
C GLN A 286 -11.64 -6.36 6.35
N LEU A 287 -10.97 -5.96 7.44
CA LEU A 287 -9.56 -6.28 7.67
C LEU A 287 -9.40 -7.79 7.80
N ARG A 288 -8.40 -8.39 7.16
CA ARG A 288 -8.29 -9.86 7.08
C ARG A 288 -6.94 -10.34 7.57
N PHE A 289 -6.99 -11.44 8.32
CA PHE A 289 -5.83 -12.13 8.86
C PHE A 289 -5.75 -13.54 8.24
N TYR A 290 -4.58 -13.88 7.71
CA TYR A 290 -4.27 -15.13 7.03
C TYR A 290 -3.15 -15.83 7.78
N HIS A 291 -3.52 -16.91 8.46
CA HIS A 291 -2.57 -17.77 9.14
C HIS A 291 -1.84 -18.67 8.15
N ASN A 292 -0.52 -18.74 8.25
CA ASN A 292 0.32 -19.64 7.47
C ASN A 292 0.24 -21.07 8.01
N ASN A 293 -0.27 -22.01 7.23
CA ASN A 293 -0.41 -23.40 7.68
C ASN A 293 0.93 -24.15 7.73
N GLY A 294 2.02 -23.56 7.21
CA GLY A 294 3.36 -24.16 7.12
C GLY A 294 3.44 -25.33 6.14
N ASP A 295 2.55 -25.33 5.14
CA ASP A 295 2.47 -26.29 4.03
C ASP A 295 2.35 -25.58 2.66
N GLY A 296 2.62 -24.27 2.61
CA GLY A 296 2.48 -23.45 1.41
C GLY A 296 1.11 -22.81 1.23
N THR A 297 0.16 -23.06 2.13
CA THR A 297 -1.19 -22.50 2.06
C THR A 297 -1.54 -21.66 3.28
N PHE A 298 -2.50 -20.75 3.11
CA PHE A 298 -2.98 -19.84 4.14
C PHE A 298 -4.45 -20.04 4.46
N THR A 299 -4.79 -19.97 5.75
CA THR A 299 -6.17 -20.02 6.25
C THR A 299 -6.58 -18.64 6.75
N GLU A 300 -7.67 -18.09 6.21
CA GLU A 300 -8.25 -16.87 6.77
C GLU A 300 -8.82 -17.14 8.17
N ARG A 301 -8.29 -16.46 9.20
CA ARG A 301 -8.68 -16.59 10.62
C ARG A 301 -9.26 -15.29 11.20
N THR A 302 -9.81 -14.43 10.35
CA THR A 302 -10.36 -13.12 10.73
C THR A 302 -11.39 -13.18 11.86
N GLU A 303 -12.24 -14.21 11.89
CA GLU A 303 -13.26 -14.35 12.94
C GLU A 303 -12.66 -14.85 14.25
N GLU A 304 -11.81 -15.87 14.19
CA GLU A 304 -11.11 -16.45 15.34
C GLU A 304 -10.20 -15.41 16.03
N ALA A 305 -9.56 -14.56 15.23
CA ALA A 305 -8.67 -13.50 15.67
C ALA A 305 -9.39 -12.28 16.29
N GLY A 306 -10.73 -12.25 16.27
CA GLY A 306 -11.52 -11.17 16.88
C GLY A 306 -11.61 -9.88 16.05
N LEU A 307 -11.32 -9.94 14.75
CA LEU A 307 -11.25 -8.77 13.87
C LEU A 307 -12.58 -8.40 13.19
N VAL A 308 -13.63 -9.21 13.35
CA VAL A 308 -14.93 -8.97 12.68
C VAL A 308 -15.49 -7.59 13.05
N GLY A 309 -15.76 -6.78 12.03
CA GLY A 309 -16.28 -5.41 12.19
C GLY A 309 -15.20 -4.34 12.35
N ILE A 310 -13.92 -4.71 12.48
CA ILE A 310 -12.80 -3.83 12.19
C ILE A 310 -12.67 -3.75 10.66
N VAL A 311 -13.17 -2.65 10.11
CA VAL A 311 -13.29 -2.44 8.65
C VAL A 311 -12.50 -1.22 8.20
N GLY A 312 -12.30 -1.06 6.90
CA GLY A 312 -11.48 0.03 6.36
C GLY A 312 -9.99 -0.20 6.60
N GLY A 313 -9.21 0.84 6.35
CA GLY A 313 -7.76 0.81 6.42
C GLY A 313 -7.18 1.03 5.04
N LEU A 314 -6.83 2.28 4.72
CA LEU A 314 -6.09 2.54 3.49
C LEU A 314 -4.65 2.06 3.60
N ASN A 315 -4.10 2.08 4.82
CA ASN A 315 -2.76 1.61 5.14
C ASN A 315 -2.79 0.89 6.52
N LEU A 316 -1.85 -0.03 6.72
CA LEU A 316 -1.54 -0.74 7.96
C LEU A 316 -0.11 -0.41 8.40
N SER A 317 0.13 -0.43 9.71
CA SER A 317 1.48 -0.33 10.28
C SER A 317 1.59 -1.26 11.47
N SER A 318 2.70 -1.98 11.60
CA SER A 318 2.97 -2.88 12.72
C SER A 318 4.06 -2.35 13.65
N ALA A 319 3.92 -2.65 14.94
CA ALA A 319 4.90 -2.40 16.01
C ALA A 319 4.51 -3.22 17.24
N ASP A 320 5.42 -3.42 18.18
CA ASP A 320 5.10 -3.89 19.54
C ASP A 320 5.11 -2.67 20.46
N PHE A 321 3.94 -2.06 20.65
CA PHE A 321 3.87 -0.76 21.31
C PHE A 321 3.92 -0.87 22.84
N ASP A 322 3.63 -2.04 23.41
CA ASP A 322 3.63 -2.28 24.85
C ASP A 322 4.77 -3.22 25.31
N ASN A 323 5.71 -3.53 24.42
CA ASN A 323 6.92 -4.32 24.65
C ASN A 323 6.64 -5.75 25.15
N ASP A 324 5.45 -6.29 24.85
CA ASP A 324 4.99 -7.60 25.34
C ASP A 324 5.52 -8.79 24.52
N GLY A 325 6.09 -8.53 23.33
CA GLY A 325 6.64 -9.53 22.43
C GLY A 325 5.73 -9.97 21.31
N ASP A 326 4.48 -9.53 21.27
CA ASP A 326 3.55 -9.75 20.18
C ASP A 326 3.50 -8.51 19.26
N VAL A 327 3.33 -8.73 17.96
CA VAL A 327 3.25 -7.62 17.01
C VAL A 327 1.83 -7.08 16.94
N ASP A 328 1.67 -5.80 17.30
CA ASP A 328 0.42 -5.05 17.25
C ASP A 328 0.19 -4.39 15.88
N VAL A 329 -1.05 -3.95 15.65
CA VAL A 329 -1.47 -3.41 14.35
C VAL A 329 -2.17 -2.06 14.48
N LEU A 330 -1.69 -1.06 13.75
CA LEU A 330 -2.33 0.22 13.54
C LEU A 330 -3.04 0.25 12.17
N VAL A 331 -4.34 0.56 12.18
CA VAL A 331 -5.17 0.68 10.96
C VAL A 331 -5.48 2.15 10.68
N LEU A 332 -4.97 2.67 9.56
CA LEU A 332 -5.04 4.09 9.19
C LEU A 332 -6.21 4.39 8.25
N ARG A 333 -7.00 5.42 8.54
CA ARG A 333 -8.27 5.69 7.83
C ARG A 333 -8.46 7.15 7.43
N GLY A 334 -9.44 7.35 6.56
CA GLY A 334 -10.01 8.66 6.26
C GLY A 334 -9.34 9.42 5.11
N ALA A 335 -8.07 9.10 4.78
CA ALA A 335 -7.39 9.71 3.66
C ALA A 335 -8.19 9.60 2.35
N TRP A 336 -8.12 10.66 1.53
CA TRP A 336 -8.86 10.82 0.27
C TRP A 336 -10.40 10.88 0.39
N ILE A 337 -10.97 10.72 1.59
CA ILE A 337 -12.39 10.93 1.84
C ILE A 337 -12.63 12.43 2.12
N PHE A 338 -12.77 13.20 1.05
CA PHE A 338 -12.94 14.65 1.15
C PHE A 338 -14.19 15.03 1.92
N GLY A 339 -14.05 16.00 2.83
CA GLY A 339 -15.18 16.47 3.63
C GLY A 339 -14.89 16.30 5.10
N ARG A 340 -15.94 16.31 5.90
CA ARG A 340 -15.91 15.72 7.24
C ARG A 340 -16.05 14.20 7.20
N GLY A 341 -16.24 13.61 6.01
CA GLY A 341 -16.37 12.17 5.85
C GLY A 341 -15.06 11.41 6.09
N GLY A 342 -13.91 12.06 5.92
CA GLY A 342 -12.59 11.48 6.22
C GLY A 342 -12.15 11.66 7.67
N GLU A 343 -12.93 12.34 8.52
CA GLU A 343 -12.62 12.49 9.94
C GLU A 343 -12.99 11.20 10.70
N ILE A 344 -12.27 10.11 10.39
CA ILE A 344 -12.51 8.75 10.88
C ILE A 344 -11.39 8.37 11.85
N LEU A 345 -11.74 7.80 13.01
CA LEU A 345 -10.75 7.28 13.95
C LEU A 345 -9.94 6.12 13.34
N ASN A 346 -8.64 6.12 13.60
CA ASN A 346 -7.77 4.97 13.39
C ASN A 346 -8.08 3.88 14.43
N SER A 347 -7.54 2.68 14.24
CA SER A 347 -7.59 1.59 15.22
C SER A 347 -6.18 1.21 15.63
N LEU A 348 -5.88 1.17 16.93
CA LEU A 348 -4.74 0.44 17.48
C LEU A 348 -5.25 -0.89 18.02
N LEU A 349 -4.76 -1.97 17.43
CA LEU A 349 -5.13 -3.35 17.75
C LEU A 349 -3.99 -4.00 18.52
N ARG A 350 -4.19 -4.21 19.82
CA ARG A 350 -3.26 -4.98 20.64
C ARG A 350 -3.38 -6.46 20.28
N ASN A 351 -2.27 -7.12 20.02
CA ASN A 351 -2.18 -8.56 19.75
C ASN A 351 -1.96 -9.35 21.06
N ASP A 352 -2.34 -10.62 21.05
CA ASP A 352 -2.18 -11.55 22.18
C ASP A 352 -2.15 -12.96 21.58
N GLY A 353 -0.99 -13.33 21.03
CA GLY A 353 -0.78 -14.59 20.29
C GLY A 353 -1.80 -14.84 19.17
N GLY A 354 -1.99 -13.86 18.27
CA GLY A 354 -2.89 -13.95 17.12
C GLY A 354 -4.34 -13.56 17.41
N ARG A 355 -4.64 -13.04 18.61
CA ARG A 355 -5.96 -12.54 19.00
C ARG A 355 -5.92 -11.04 19.26
N PHE A 356 -6.64 -10.30 18.43
CA PHE A 356 -6.60 -8.84 18.45
C PHE A 356 -7.74 -8.22 19.25
N VAL A 357 -7.42 -7.15 19.97
CA VAL A 357 -8.39 -6.29 20.65
C VAL A 357 -8.11 -4.83 20.36
N ASP A 358 -9.15 -4.04 20.07
CA ASP A 358 -8.97 -2.62 19.76
C ASP A 358 -8.86 -1.83 21.07
N VAL A 359 -7.69 -1.23 21.29
CA VAL A 359 -7.32 -0.49 22.49
C VAL A 359 -7.27 1.02 22.27
N THR A 360 -7.67 1.52 21.09
CA THR A 360 -7.57 2.92 20.67
C THR A 360 -8.04 3.93 21.72
N PHE A 361 -9.18 3.66 22.37
CA PHE A 361 -9.71 4.58 23.39
C PHE A 361 -8.99 4.51 24.74
N LEU A 362 -8.37 3.37 25.06
CA LEU A 362 -7.63 3.17 26.31
C LEU A 362 -6.22 3.73 26.18
N SER A 363 -5.60 3.56 25.02
CA SER A 363 -4.26 4.03 24.72
C SER A 363 -4.19 5.55 24.51
N GLY A 364 -5.32 6.26 24.42
CA GLY A 364 -5.34 7.73 24.24
C GLY A 364 -5.45 8.20 22.79
N LEU A 365 -5.41 7.28 21.81
CA LEU A 365 -5.52 7.60 20.38
C LEU A 365 -6.98 7.86 19.91
N GLY A 366 -7.97 7.55 20.74
CA GLY A 366 -9.39 7.60 20.38
C GLY A 366 -10.08 8.97 20.47
N GLU A 367 -9.32 10.07 20.58
CA GLU A 367 -9.88 11.42 20.75
C GLU A 367 -10.17 12.13 19.42
N VAL A 368 -9.27 11.99 18.43
CA VAL A 368 -9.30 12.74 17.18
C VAL A 368 -9.05 11.80 16.00
N GLY A 369 -9.94 11.84 15.01
CA GLY A 369 -9.79 11.07 13.76
C GLY A 369 -9.49 12.01 12.62
N TYR A 370 -8.23 12.36 12.40
CA TYR A 370 -7.83 13.10 11.22
C TYR A 370 -7.67 12.16 10.01
N PRO A 371 -7.99 12.60 8.78
CA PRO A 371 -7.73 11.81 7.58
C PRO A 371 -6.23 11.53 7.45
N THR A 372 -5.86 10.25 7.39
CA THR A 372 -4.46 9.82 7.27
C THR A 372 -4.33 8.53 6.46
N GLN A 373 -3.12 8.33 5.94
CA GLN A 373 -2.66 7.14 5.24
C GLN A 373 -1.22 6.77 5.60
N THR A 374 -0.58 7.47 6.54
CA THR A 374 0.83 7.26 6.84
C THR A 374 1.10 7.48 8.32
N ALA A 375 1.84 6.54 8.89
CA ALA A 375 2.39 6.62 10.23
C ALA A 375 3.67 5.79 10.25
N SER A 376 4.55 6.07 11.23
CA SER A 376 5.76 5.29 11.46
C SER A 376 6.13 5.34 12.95
N TRP A 377 6.83 4.30 13.40
CA TRP A 377 7.18 4.07 14.79
C TRP A 377 8.68 4.25 15.01
N ALA A 378 9.05 4.87 16.13
CA ALA A 378 10.44 4.98 16.58
C ALA A 378 10.47 5.26 18.08
N ASP A 379 11.54 4.85 18.75
CA ASP A 379 11.87 5.28 20.11
C ASP A 379 12.63 6.63 20.00
N PHE A 380 11.91 7.75 19.86
CA PHE A 380 12.54 9.03 19.44
C PHE A 380 13.30 9.70 20.58
N ASP A 381 12.93 9.43 21.85
CA ASP A 381 13.60 9.97 23.03
C ASP A 381 14.49 8.95 23.77
N LEU A 382 14.64 7.75 23.20
CA LEU A 382 15.50 6.66 23.68
C LEU A 382 15.09 6.16 25.07
N ASP A 383 13.79 6.16 25.36
CA ASP A 383 13.23 5.70 26.62
C ASP A 383 12.80 4.23 26.60
N GLY A 384 12.87 3.57 25.44
CA GLY A 384 12.62 2.14 25.19
C GLY A 384 11.20 1.80 24.79
N ASP A 385 10.29 2.76 24.85
CA ASP A 385 8.92 2.59 24.35
C ASP A 385 8.86 3.11 22.91
N LEU A 386 8.13 2.42 22.04
CA LEU A 386 7.94 2.91 20.68
C LEU A 386 6.91 4.03 20.65
N ASP A 387 7.33 5.19 20.15
CA ASP A 387 6.48 6.34 19.88
C ASP A 387 5.90 6.28 18.48
N LEU A 388 4.86 7.08 18.25
CA LEU A 388 4.09 7.07 17.01
C LEU A 388 4.01 8.45 16.39
N TYR A 389 4.46 8.60 15.15
CA TYR A 389 4.14 9.78 14.34
C TYR A 389 3.09 9.45 13.28
N ILE A 390 2.02 10.25 13.20
CA ILE A 390 0.97 10.16 12.18
C ILE A 390 1.02 11.41 11.29
N GLY A 391 1.22 11.20 9.99
CA GLY A 391 1.10 12.24 8.97
C GLY A 391 -0.35 12.41 8.52
N ASN A 392 -0.93 13.59 8.70
CA ASN A 392 -2.33 13.87 8.40
C ASN A 392 -2.52 14.72 7.12
N GLU A 393 -3.69 14.60 6.49
CA GLU A 393 -4.04 15.36 5.28
C GLU A 393 -4.52 16.78 5.63
N GLY A 394 -3.58 17.64 6.03
CA GLY A 394 -3.81 19.04 6.38
C GLY A 394 -3.96 19.95 5.17
N THR A 395 -4.89 20.91 5.25
CA THR A 395 -5.01 22.00 4.25
C THR A 395 -5.24 23.34 4.94
N PRO A 396 -4.99 24.49 4.28
CA PRO A 396 -5.28 25.81 4.86
C PRO A 396 -6.73 26.00 5.33
N ASN A 397 -7.68 25.30 4.70
CA ASN A 397 -9.11 25.39 5.04
C ASN A 397 -9.57 24.33 6.06
N ARG A 398 -8.76 23.29 6.30
CA ARG A 398 -9.00 22.22 7.26
C ARG A 398 -7.67 21.80 7.87
N PRO A 399 -7.29 22.42 9.01
CA PRO A 399 -6.03 22.10 9.64
C PRO A 399 -6.13 20.72 10.30
N HIS A 400 -5.43 19.75 9.71
CA HIS A 400 -5.18 18.43 10.28
C HIS A 400 -3.66 18.31 10.42
N PRO A 401 -3.06 18.88 11.50
CA PRO A 401 -1.62 18.84 11.69
C PRO A 401 -1.13 17.41 11.88
N GLY A 402 0.14 17.14 11.57
CA GLY A 402 0.81 15.92 12.00
C GLY A 402 0.78 15.76 13.53
N GLN A 403 0.79 14.51 14.00
CA GLN A 403 0.70 14.17 15.42
C GLN A 403 1.89 13.29 15.81
N LEU A 404 2.62 13.69 16.85
CA LEU A 404 3.70 12.91 17.46
C LEU A 404 3.17 12.50 18.83
N PHE A 405 2.91 11.22 18.99
CA PHE A 405 2.43 10.65 20.22
C PHE A 405 3.60 10.03 20.97
N ARG A 406 3.97 10.64 22.11
CA ARG A 406 4.89 9.99 23.04
C ARG A 406 4.16 8.85 23.74
N ASN A 407 4.78 7.69 23.82
CA ASN A 407 4.26 6.50 24.47
C ASN A 407 4.73 6.45 25.92
N ASP A 408 3.82 6.62 26.87
CA ASP A 408 4.08 6.48 28.30
C ASP A 408 3.52 5.11 28.78
N ASP A 409 4.23 3.99 28.55
CA ASP A 409 3.83 2.62 28.94
C ASP A 409 2.45 2.19 28.37
N GLY A 410 2.31 2.31 27.04
CA GLY A 410 1.08 2.00 26.29
C GLY A 410 0.04 3.12 26.28
N HIS A 411 0.32 4.28 26.89
CA HIS A 411 -0.54 5.45 26.87
C HIS A 411 0.08 6.61 26.06
N PHE A 412 -0.59 6.99 24.97
CA PHE A 412 -0.12 7.96 24.00
C PHE A 412 -0.56 9.39 24.32
N VAL A 413 0.38 10.33 24.28
CA VAL A 413 0.15 11.77 24.45
C VAL A 413 0.65 12.54 23.23
N ASP A 414 -0.25 13.26 22.55
CA ASP A 414 0.13 14.11 21.41
C ASP A 414 0.95 15.33 21.85
N ILE A 415 2.22 15.34 21.48
CA ILE A 415 3.20 16.39 21.76
C ILE A 415 3.69 17.11 20.51
N ALA A 416 3.15 16.82 19.30
CA ALA A 416 3.70 17.34 18.03
C ALA A 416 3.91 18.86 18.02
N LYS A 417 2.96 19.61 18.56
CA LYS A 417 3.06 21.07 18.64
C LYS A 417 4.18 21.55 19.58
N ALA A 418 4.36 20.87 20.70
CA ALA A 418 5.40 21.21 21.68
C ALA A 418 6.79 20.81 21.15
N ALA A 419 6.87 19.66 20.48
CA ALA A 419 8.08 19.14 19.86
C ALA A 419 8.49 19.89 18.59
N GLY A 420 7.57 20.60 17.91
CA GLY A 420 7.87 21.39 16.71
C GLY A 420 7.57 20.69 15.38
N VAL A 421 6.93 19.53 15.41
CA VAL A 421 6.72 18.63 14.26
C VAL A 421 5.25 18.57 13.78
N ALA A 422 4.42 19.57 14.11
CA ALA A 422 2.98 19.55 13.81
C ALA A 422 2.61 19.64 12.30
N ASN A 423 3.57 19.48 11.38
CA ASN A 423 3.45 19.57 9.91
C ASN A 423 2.03 19.95 9.39
N PRO A 424 1.75 21.22 9.08
CA PRO A 424 0.39 21.68 8.77
C PRO A 424 -0.06 21.38 7.32
N TYR A 425 0.69 20.56 6.60
CA TYR A 425 0.50 20.30 5.16
C TYR A 425 -0.18 18.96 4.90
N TYR A 426 -0.34 18.64 3.62
CA TYR A 426 -1.00 17.43 3.16
C TYR A 426 0.01 16.28 3.13
N ALA A 427 0.26 15.66 4.29
CA ALA A 427 1.28 14.62 4.43
C ALA A 427 0.89 13.33 3.68
N LYS A 428 1.89 12.64 3.12
CA LYS A 428 1.70 11.39 2.35
C LYS A 428 2.58 10.22 2.73
N GLY A 429 3.78 10.49 3.24
CA GLY A 429 4.71 9.52 3.77
C GLY A 429 5.43 10.07 4.99
N VAL A 430 5.82 9.17 5.87
CA VAL A 430 6.51 9.42 7.15
C VAL A 430 7.55 8.33 7.30
N ALA A 431 8.78 8.72 7.61
CA ALA A 431 9.87 7.78 7.88
C ALA A 431 10.76 8.33 9.00
N TRP A 432 11.27 7.42 9.82
CA TRP A 432 12.28 7.70 10.85
C TRP A 432 13.65 7.19 10.41
N GLY A 433 14.71 7.92 10.74
CA GLY A 433 16.09 7.51 10.48
C GLY A 433 17.08 8.42 11.18
N ASP A 434 18.14 7.85 11.75
CA ASP A 434 19.27 8.58 12.35
C ASP A 434 20.27 8.94 11.24
N TYR A 435 20.04 10.06 10.54
CA TYR A 435 20.79 10.39 9.32
C TYR A 435 22.18 11.00 9.61
N ASP A 436 22.39 11.54 10.82
CA ASP A 436 23.65 12.16 11.25
C ASP A 436 24.39 11.42 12.36
N GLU A 437 23.96 10.18 12.63
CA GLU A 437 24.62 9.23 13.52
C GLU A 437 24.77 9.73 14.96
N ASP A 438 23.82 10.55 15.42
CA ASP A 438 23.80 11.10 16.78
C ASP A 438 23.03 10.23 17.80
N ARG A 439 22.47 9.11 17.29
CA ARG A 439 21.63 8.09 17.95
C ARG A 439 20.17 8.45 18.09
N TYR A 440 19.76 9.69 17.83
CA TYR A 440 18.37 10.12 17.95
C TYR A 440 17.69 10.03 16.58
N PRO A 441 16.64 9.21 16.42
CA PRO A 441 15.93 9.13 15.16
C PRO A 441 15.37 10.48 14.73
N ASP A 442 15.67 10.89 13.50
CA ASP A 442 15.10 12.07 12.85
C ASP A 442 13.86 11.70 12.04
N LEU A 443 13.02 12.70 11.75
CA LEU A 443 11.72 12.47 11.12
C LEU A 443 11.64 13.16 9.75
N TYR A 444 11.43 12.36 8.70
CA TYR A 444 11.10 12.88 7.37
C TYR A 444 9.60 12.79 7.10
N VAL A 445 9.00 13.87 6.59
CA VAL A 445 7.58 13.92 6.20
C VAL A 445 7.44 14.44 4.78
N SER A 446 6.90 13.61 3.90
CA SER A 446 6.60 13.97 2.52
C SER A 446 5.23 14.65 2.40
N ASN A 447 5.08 15.62 1.49
CA ASN A 447 3.85 16.39 1.32
C ASN A 447 3.40 16.49 -0.15
N ILE A 448 2.10 16.69 -0.35
CA ILE A 448 1.52 17.12 -1.63
C ILE A 448 1.23 18.62 -1.63
N GLY A 449 1.59 19.30 -2.71
CA GLY A 449 1.42 20.74 -2.92
C GLY A 449 2.23 21.63 -1.97
N ALA A 450 3.24 21.09 -1.28
CA ALA A 450 4.06 21.81 -0.31
C ALA A 450 5.46 21.17 -0.16
N PRO A 451 6.48 21.92 0.30
CA PRO A 451 7.79 21.35 0.55
C PRO A 451 7.75 20.21 1.57
N ASN A 452 8.62 19.21 1.38
CA ASN A 452 8.86 18.15 2.35
C ASN A 452 9.55 18.69 3.62
N ARG A 453 9.56 17.89 4.68
CA ARG A 453 10.14 18.23 5.99
C ARG A 453 11.16 17.18 6.39
N LEU A 454 12.26 17.62 6.98
CA LEU A 454 13.27 16.81 7.65
C LEU A 454 13.47 17.46 9.00
N TYR A 455 12.86 16.88 10.02
CA TYR A 455 12.91 17.34 11.39
C TYR A 455 14.08 16.65 12.09
N HIS A 456 15.15 17.41 12.32
CA HIS A 456 16.28 16.95 13.11
C HIS A 456 15.91 16.88 14.58
N ASN A 457 16.18 15.74 15.22
CA ASN A 457 15.90 15.53 16.64
C ASN A 457 17.02 16.13 17.50
N ASN A 458 16.70 17.12 18.34
CA ASN A 458 17.72 17.78 19.16
C ASN A 458 18.15 16.97 20.40
N GLY A 459 17.58 15.78 20.60
CA GLY A 459 17.83 14.91 21.77
C GLY A 459 17.22 15.41 23.08
N ASP A 460 16.42 16.48 23.06
CA ASP A 460 15.74 17.07 24.21
C ASP A 460 14.20 17.03 24.11
N GLY A 461 13.68 16.22 23.19
CA GLY A 461 12.25 16.10 22.88
C GLY A 461 11.71 17.20 21.97
N THR A 462 12.58 18.03 21.38
CA THR A 462 12.23 19.03 20.37
C THR A 462 12.95 18.77 19.07
N PHE A 463 12.41 19.31 17.98
CA PHE A 463 12.95 19.14 16.64
C PHE A 463 13.14 20.47 15.90
N GLU A 464 14.11 20.51 14.99
CA GLU A 464 14.32 21.62 14.05
C GLU A 464 14.04 21.14 12.61
N ASP A 465 13.21 21.86 11.85
CA ASP A 465 13.05 21.56 10.42
C ASP A 465 14.23 22.10 9.61
N ILE A 466 15.04 21.19 9.09
CA ILE A 466 16.25 21.47 8.33
C ILE A 466 16.12 21.12 6.83
N ALA A 467 14.96 20.67 6.33
CA ALA A 467 14.83 20.18 4.94
C ALA A 467 15.38 21.16 3.90
N PHE A 468 15.06 22.45 4.03
CA PHE A 468 15.56 23.48 3.11
C PHE A 468 17.08 23.66 3.19
N LYS A 469 17.66 23.56 4.39
CA LYS A 469 19.11 23.66 4.63
C LYS A 469 19.86 22.44 4.10
N ALA A 470 19.23 21.26 4.21
CA ALA A 470 19.73 19.98 3.73
C ALA A 470 19.46 19.75 2.22
N HIS A 471 18.66 20.59 1.58
CA HIS A 471 18.25 20.49 0.16
C HIS A 471 17.43 19.23 -0.17
N VAL A 472 16.63 18.78 0.80
CA VAL A 472 15.74 17.62 0.69
C VAL A 472 14.25 18.02 0.75
N ASP A 473 13.92 19.28 0.50
CA ASP A 473 12.55 19.81 0.60
C ASP A 473 11.67 19.54 -0.65
N TRP A 474 12.18 18.77 -1.63
CA TRP A 474 11.54 18.42 -2.89
C TRP A 474 11.41 16.89 -3.07
N PRO A 475 10.46 16.38 -3.89
CA PRO A 475 9.52 17.10 -4.75
C PRO A 475 8.37 17.80 -3.99
N LEU A 476 7.68 18.76 -4.62
CA LEU A 476 6.53 19.45 -3.98
C LEU A 476 5.26 18.60 -3.93
N ASP A 477 5.15 17.67 -4.87
CA ASP A 477 4.09 16.67 -4.91
C ASP A 477 4.76 15.32 -4.69
N SER A 478 4.85 14.91 -3.44
CA SER A 478 5.51 13.69 -2.99
C SER A 478 4.52 12.66 -2.46
N PHE A 479 4.91 11.37 -2.44
CA PHE A 479 4.12 10.31 -1.82
C PHE A 479 4.95 9.41 -0.90
N PRO A 480 5.31 8.14 -1.18
CA PRO A 480 6.04 7.36 -0.20
C PRO A 480 7.46 7.90 0.00
N VAL A 481 7.98 7.72 1.21
CA VAL A 481 9.36 8.03 1.61
C VAL A 481 9.86 6.94 2.55
N TRP A 482 11.16 6.67 2.51
CA TRP A 482 11.86 5.85 3.49
C TRP A 482 13.34 6.25 3.59
N PHE A 483 13.96 5.84 4.70
CA PHE A 483 15.41 5.82 4.88
C PHE A 483 15.94 4.40 4.61
N TRP A 484 17.13 4.31 4.05
CA TRP A 484 17.85 3.07 3.74
C TRP A 484 19.33 3.37 3.49
N ASP A 485 20.19 2.36 3.42
CA ASP A 485 21.57 2.51 2.93
C ASP A 485 21.65 1.72 1.61
N PHE A 486 21.53 2.41 0.47
CA PHE A 486 21.39 1.71 -0.81
C PHE A 486 22.73 1.28 -1.40
N ASP A 487 23.84 1.88 -0.95
CA ASP A 487 25.17 1.58 -1.47
C ASP A 487 26.16 1.03 -0.44
N ASN A 488 25.65 0.64 0.73
CA ASN A 488 26.40 0.06 1.84
C ASN A 488 27.60 0.91 2.26
N ASP A 489 27.45 2.24 2.24
CA ASP A 489 28.51 3.15 2.70
C ASP A 489 28.46 3.44 4.21
N GLY A 490 27.47 2.87 4.89
CA GLY A 490 27.23 3.00 6.31
C GLY A 490 26.38 4.21 6.68
N HIS A 491 25.84 4.96 5.72
CA HIS A 491 25.05 6.16 5.98
C HIS A 491 23.64 6.04 5.42
N LEU A 492 22.66 6.62 6.12
CA LEU A 492 21.28 6.60 5.66
C LEU A 492 21.06 7.61 4.53
N ASP A 493 20.52 7.10 3.44
CA ASP A 493 20.00 7.79 2.28
C ASP A 493 18.48 7.97 2.37
N ILE A 494 17.93 8.81 1.50
CA ILE A 494 16.49 9.07 1.44
C ILE A 494 15.98 8.84 0.01
N TYR A 495 14.96 7.99 -0.14
CA TYR A 495 14.15 7.94 -1.35
C TYR A 495 12.78 8.58 -1.13
N VAL A 496 12.36 9.46 -2.04
CA VAL A 496 11.02 10.08 -2.04
C VAL A 496 10.44 10.01 -3.45
N ALA A 497 9.30 9.34 -3.60
CA ALA A 497 8.64 9.29 -4.90
C ALA A 497 7.87 10.59 -5.18
N SER A 498 7.88 11.03 -6.44
CA SER A 498 7.00 12.10 -6.91
C SER A 498 5.61 11.57 -7.25
N TYR A 499 4.61 12.41 -7.04
CA TYR A 499 3.21 12.10 -7.26
C TYR A 499 2.47 13.31 -7.83
N ASP A 500 2.83 13.70 -9.06
CA ASP A 500 2.17 14.82 -9.73
C ASP A 500 0.69 14.52 -10.01
N GLN A 501 -0.19 15.40 -9.54
CA GLN A 501 -1.64 15.36 -9.79
C GLN A 501 -2.09 16.24 -10.96
N GLY A 502 -1.18 17.03 -11.53
CA GLY A 502 -1.41 18.02 -12.55
C GLY A 502 -2.38 19.13 -12.11
N THR A 503 -2.49 20.19 -12.92
CA THR A 503 -3.46 21.26 -12.69
C THR A 503 -4.90 20.76 -12.95
N PRO A 504 -5.90 21.05 -12.09
CA PRO A 504 -7.30 20.71 -12.38
C PRO A 504 -7.81 21.46 -13.63
N GLY A 505 -7.94 20.78 -14.76
CA GLY A 505 -8.55 21.38 -15.96
C GLY A 505 -8.09 20.79 -17.30
N ASP A 506 -6.84 20.31 -17.36
CA ASP A 506 -6.20 19.92 -18.62
C ASP A 506 -5.93 18.41 -18.60
N GLY A 507 -6.78 17.63 -19.30
CA GLY A 507 -6.81 16.17 -19.25
C GLY A 507 -5.49 15.48 -19.62
N PHE A 508 -5.44 14.15 -19.41
CA PHE A 508 -4.32 13.25 -19.72
C PHE A 508 -3.15 13.26 -18.73
N ARG A 509 -3.44 13.01 -17.45
CA ARG A 509 -2.44 13.01 -16.36
C ARG A 509 -1.47 11.82 -16.38
N LEU A 510 -1.71 10.83 -17.24
CA LEU A 510 -0.76 9.78 -17.52
C LEU A 510 0.36 10.24 -18.49
N ALA A 511 0.18 11.38 -19.17
CA ALA A 511 1.11 11.84 -20.19
C ALA A 511 2.55 12.04 -19.66
N PRO A 512 2.79 12.61 -18.47
CA PRO A 512 4.14 12.70 -17.92
C PRO A 512 4.80 11.34 -17.67
N VAL A 513 4.04 10.36 -17.16
CA VAL A 513 4.51 8.99 -16.95
C VAL A 513 4.88 8.33 -18.27
N VAL A 514 4.00 8.45 -19.27
CA VAL A 514 4.26 7.89 -20.61
C VAL A 514 5.45 8.57 -21.25
N ALA A 515 5.55 9.90 -21.21
CA ALA A 515 6.70 10.64 -21.73
C ALA A 515 8.01 10.15 -21.08
N SER A 516 8.03 10.08 -19.74
CA SER A 516 9.18 9.56 -18.98
C SER A 516 9.54 8.13 -19.38
N THR A 517 8.55 7.25 -19.55
CA THR A 517 8.72 5.85 -19.97
C THR A 517 9.31 5.72 -21.38
N LEU A 518 8.98 6.66 -22.27
CA LEU A 518 9.51 6.73 -23.63
C LEU A 518 10.89 7.42 -23.72
N GLY A 519 11.46 7.85 -22.59
CA GLY A 519 12.68 8.65 -22.54
C GLY A 519 12.51 10.08 -23.10
N GLU A 520 11.27 10.54 -23.25
CA GLU A 520 10.95 11.93 -23.59
C GLU A 520 10.98 12.80 -22.33
N ASP A 521 11.41 14.06 -22.45
CA ASP A 521 11.40 15.02 -21.34
C ASP A 521 9.95 15.37 -20.94
N PRO A 522 9.49 15.00 -19.72
CA PRO A 522 8.16 15.30 -19.23
C PRO A 522 8.07 16.71 -18.61
N ALA A 523 9.17 17.47 -18.47
CA ALA A 523 9.16 18.77 -17.77
C ALA A 523 8.21 19.79 -18.42
N GLY A 524 7.99 19.70 -19.73
CA GLY A 524 6.99 20.51 -20.45
C GLY A 524 5.53 20.18 -20.12
N LEU A 525 5.29 19.11 -19.34
CA LEU A 525 3.97 18.65 -18.88
C LEU A 525 3.70 18.99 -17.41
N GLY A 526 4.63 19.67 -16.73
CA GLY A 526 4.44 20.19 -15.37
C GLY A 526 4.69 19.19 -14.24
N ALA A 527 5.23 18.00 -14.55
CA ALA A 527 5.50 16.98 -13.54
C ALA A 527 6.84 17.16 -12.84
N ASP A 528 6.85 16.81 -11.55
CA ASP A 528 8.08 16.63 -10.77
C ASP A 528 8.59 15.19 -10.89
N PHE A 529 9.83 14.96 -10.48
CA PHE A 529 10.51 13.67 -10.53
C PHE A 529 10.70 13.11 -9.12
N PRO A 530 10.85 11.80 -8.94
CA PRO A 530 11.30 11.23 -7.67
C PRO A 530 12.68 11.78 -7.28
N ARG A 531 13.08 11.55 -6.04
CA ARG A 531 14.39 11.91 -5.52
C ARG A 531 15.02 10.73 -4.77
N LEU A 532 16.25 10.40 -5.12
CA LEU A 532 17.18 9.63 -4.29
C LEU A 532 18.28 10.58 -3.83
N PHE A 533 18.38 10.74 -2.52
CA PHE A 533 19.36 11.60 -1.85
C PHE A 533 20.36 10.71 -1.12
N LYS A 534 21.63 10.77 -1.54
CA LYS A 534 22.73 10.08 -0.87
C LYS A 534 23.20 10.87 0.36
N GLY A 535 23.21 10.26 1.53
CA GLY A 535 23.67 10.84 2.79
C GLY A 535 25.19 10.79 2.97
N ASP A 536 25.72 11.56 3.92
CA ASP A 536 27.15 11.52 4.30
C ASP A 536 27.39 11.25 5.80
N GLY A 537 26.32 10.87 6.52
CA GLY A 537 26.33 10.67 7.97
C GLY A 537 26.54 11.94 8.79
N LYS A 538 26.49 13.13 8.18
CA LYS A 538 26.77 14.43 8.83
C LYS A 538 25.72 15.49 8.51
N GLY A 539 24.57 15.05 8.02
CA GLY A 539 23.45 15.91 7.65
C GLY A 539 23.60 16.64 6.33
N HIS A 540 24.44 16.14 5.43
CA HIS A 540 24.46 16.57 4.04
C HIS A 540 23.94 15.48 3.12
N PHE A 541 23.22 15.92 2.08
CA PHE A 541 22.62 15.04 1.09
C PHE A 541 22.99 15.48 -0.33
N GLU A 542 23.32 14.52 -1.19
CA GLU A 542 23.48 14.72 -2.62
C GLU A 542 22.33 14.09 -3.39
N ASN A 543 21.67 14.85 -4.27
CA ASN A 543 20.66 14.27 -5.16
C ASN A 543 21.33 13.45 -6.27
N VAL A 544 21.32 12.13 -6.13
CA VAL A 544 21.94 11.16 -7.05
C VAL A 544 20.93 10.47 -7.99
N THR A 545 19.64 10.81 -7.91
CA THR A 545 18.52 10.20 -8.66
C THR A 545 18.86 9.80 -10.09
N LYS A 546 19.38 10.75 -10.88
CA LYS A 546 19.68 10.53 -12.30
C LYS A 546 20.94 9.68 -12.50
N ALA A 547 21.94 9.84 -11.64
CA ALA A 547 23.16 9.04 -11.69
C ALA A 547 22.86 7.56 -11.39
N GLN A 548 21.89 7.32 -10.51
CA GLN A 548 21.43 6.00 -10.08
C GLN A 548 20.32 5.40 -10.98
N GLY A 549 19.87 6.10 -12.03
CA GLY A 549 18.85 5.58 -12.96
C GLY A 549 17.42 5.57 -12.41
N MET A 550 17.14 6.27 -11.31
CA MET A 550 15.82 6.33 -10.66
C MET A 550 15.02 7.57 -11.04
N ASP A 551 15.28 8.22 -12.19
CA ASP A 551 14.64 9.47 -12.61
C ASP A 551 13.32 9.29 -13.38
N ARG A 552 12.64 8.14 -13.19
CA ARG A 552 11.37 7.82 -13.85
C ARG A 552 10.16 8.15 -13.00
N ILE A 553 9.15 8.73 -13.63
CA ILE A 553 7.87 9.01 -12.98
C ILE A 553 7.00 7.75 -13.03
N SER A 554 6.61 7.22 -11.86
CA SER A 554 5.79 6.00 -11.72
C SER A 554 4.46 6.22 -11.00
N LEU A 555 4.24 7.39 -10.36
CA LEU A 555 3.05 7.68 -9.54
C LEU A 555 2.83 6.66 -8.41
N THR A 556 3.93 6.30 -7.73
CA THR A 556 3.94 5.35 -6.63
C THR A 556 3.03 5.79 -5.48
N MET A 557 2.27 4.86 -4.91
CA MET A 557 1.51 5.08 -3.67
C MET A 557 1.99 4.17 -2.55
N GLY A 558 2.04 2.87 -2.78
CA GLY A 558 2.68 1.93 -1.88
C GLY A 558 3.97 1.40 -2.47
N ALA A 559 4.93 1.10 -1.61
CA ALA A 559 6.26 0.67 -2.01
C ALA A 559 7.05 0.18 -0.81
N ASN A 560 7.96 -0.76 -1.03
CA ASN A 560 8.88 -1.23 -0.02
C ASN A 560 10.21 -1.67 -0.68
N PHE A 561 11.19 -2.01 0.14
CA PHE A 561 12.51 -2.47 -0.27
C PHE A 561 12.91 -3.75 0.50
N GLY A 562 13.83 -4.51 -0.07
CA GLY A 562 14.33 -5.80 0.41
C GLY A 562 15.45 -6.28 -0.51
N ASP A 563 16.20 -7.31 -0.14
CA ASP A 563 17.31 -7.85 -0.93
C ASP A 563 16.81 -9.05 -1.74
N LEU A 564 16.34 -8.80 -2.97
CA LEU A 564 15.58 -9.76 -3.78
C LEU A 564 16.44 -10.92 -4.25
N ASP A 565 17.74 -10.70 -4.47
CA ASP A 565 18.66 -11.71 -4.94
C ASP A 565 19.76 -12.09 -3.95
N ASN A 566 19.63 -11.61 -2.71
CA ASN A 566 20.57 -11.81 -1.61
C ASN A 566 22.00 -11.38 -1.96
N ASP A 567 22.18 -10.37 -2.81
CA ASP A 567 23.51 -9.87 -3.18
C ASP A 567 24.12 -8.89 -2.17
N GLY A 568 23.35 -8.54 -1.13
CA GLY A 568 23.72 -7.64 -0.05
C GLY A 568 23.27 -6.20 -0.27
N TYR A 569 22.59 -5.89 -1.38
CA TYR A 569 22.12 -4.53 -1.70
C TYR A 569 20.59 -4.49 -1.81
N PRO A 570 19.91 -3.58 -1.09
CA PRO A 570 18.45 -3.53 -1.13
C PRO A 570 17.94 -3.07 -2.50
N ASP A 571 17.02 -3.85 -3.04
CA ASP A 571 16.16 -3.62 -4.20
C ASP A 571 14.87 -2.92 -3.78
N CYS A 572 14.05 -2.44 -4.73
CA CYS A 572 12.75 -1.87 -4.38
C CYS A 572 11.62 -2.13 -5.37
N TYR A 573 10.42 -2.28 -4.82
CA TYR A 573 9.19 -2.46 -5.58
C TYR A 573 8.22 -1.29 -5.35
N LEU A 574 7.77 -0.70 -6.46
CA LEU A 574 6.95 0.50 -6.50
C LEU A 574 5.55 0.18 -7.04
N GLY A 575 4.57 0.13 -6.15
CA GLY A 575 3.15 -0.02 -6.46
C GLY A 575 2.54 1.27 -7.04
N THR A 576 2.02 1.19 -8.26
CA THR A 576 1.48 2.34 -9.02
C THR A 576 -0.01 2.57 -8.77
N GLY A 577 -0.32 3.26 -7.68
CA GLY A 577 -1.70 3.42 -7.17
C GLY A 577 -2.57 4.46 -7.88
N TYR A 578 -2.15 5.06 -9.01
CA TYR A 578 -2.86 6.19 -9.63
C TYR A 578 -4.37 5.93 -9.84
N PRO A 579 -5.30 6.72 -9.22
CA PRO A 579 -6.70 6.31 -9.08
C PRO A 579 -7.53 6.25 -10.37
N PHE A 580 -7.13 6.91 -11.45
CA PHE A 580 -7.96 6.96 -12.65
C PHE A 580 -7.73 5.74 -13.55
N TYR A 581 -8.83 5.28 -14.16
CA TYR A 581 -8.87 4.08 -14.99
C TYR A 581 -7.92 4.09 -16.18
N ASP A 582 -7.50 5.26 -16.66
CA ASP A 582 -6.56 5.34 -17.76
C ASP A 582 -5.11 5.04 -17.36
N GLY A 583 -4.77 5.04 -16.06
CA GLY A 583 -3.41 4.71 -15.62
C GLY A 583 -3.12 3.22 -15.55
N LEU A 584 -3.30 2.49 -16.65
CA LEU A 584 -2.75 1.13 -16.78
C LEU A 584 -1.26 1.25 -17.06
N ILE A 585 -0.48 1.43 -16.01
CA ILE A 585 0.99 1.43 -16.02
C ILE A 585 1.45 0.29 -15.14
N PRO A 586 2.62 -0.32 -15.43
CA PRO A 586 3.10 -1.43 -14.64
C PRO A 586 3.58 -0.95 -13.28
N ASN A 587 3.34 -1.74 -12.24
CA ASN A 587 4.14 -1.70 -11.02
C ASN A 587 5.63 -1.96 -11.36
N VAL A 588 6.54 -1.34 -10.60
CA VAL A 588 7.96 -1.24 -11.01
C VAL A 588 8.87 -1.92 -10.01
N MET A 589 9.64 -2.92 -10.44
CA MET A 589 10.70 -3.55 -9.65
C MET A 589 12.05 -3.02 -10.14
N TYR A 590 12.80 -2.40 -9.23
CA TYR A 590 14.18 -1.99 -9.45
C TYR A 590 15.12 -2.90 -8.69
N ARG A 591 16.08 -3.46 -9.42
CA ARG A 591 17.20 -4.19 -8.85
C ARG A 591 18.40 -3.26 -8.67
N ASN A 592 19.03 -3.27 -7.51
CA ASN A 592 20.25 -2.56 -7.19
C ASN A 592 21.46 -3.24 -7.86
N LEU A 593 22.41 -2.46 -8.33
CA LEU A 593 23.62 -2.93 -9.02
C LEU A 593 24.85 -2.67 -8.15
N GLY A 594 24.84 -3.21 -6.93
CA GLY A 594 25.94 -3.05 -5.98
C GLY A 594 26.20 -1.60 -5.59
N GLY A 595 25.14 -0.80 -5.38
CA GLY A 595 25.23 0.61 -5.01
C GLY A 595 25.59 1.58 -6.15
N THR A 596 25.83 1.06 -7.35
CA THR A 596 26.30 1.89 -8.49
C THR A 596 25.18 2.36 -9.43
N GLY A 597 23.98 1.79 -9.30
CA GLY A 597 22.82 2.09 -10.12
C GLY A 597 21.64 1.17 -9.81
N PHE A 598 20.47 1.50 -10.35
CA PHE A 598 19.31 0.63 -10.36
C PHE A 598 18.94 0.24 -11.80
N GLU A 599 18.60 -1.02 -12.01
CA GLU A 599 18.03 -1.53 -13.25
C GLU A 599 16.56 -1.92 -13.09
N ASN A 600 15.75 -1.66 -14.11
CA ASN A 600 14.34 -2.04 -14.11
C ASN A 600 14.20 -3.51 -14.55
N VAL A 601 13.82 -4.39 -13.62
CA VAL A 601 13.59 -5.83 -13.85
C VAL A 601 12.11 -6.20 -13.92
N THR A 602 11.20 -5.22 -14.04
CA THR A 602 9.75 -5.45 -14.07
C THR A 602 9.32 -6.49 -15.10
N ALA A 603 9.70 -6.31 -16.36
CA ALA A 603 9.26 -7.17 -17.45
C ALA A 603 9.88 -8.59 -17.43
N PRO A 604 11.20 -8.77 -17.22
CA PRO A 604 11.76 -10.12 -17.13
C PRO A 604 11.36 -10.84 -15.82
N GLY A 605 11.25 -10.10 -14.70
CA GLY A 605 10.80 -10.61 -13.42
C GLY A 605 9.32 -10.98 -13.39
N GLY A 606 8.49 -10.36 -14.23
CA GLY A 606 7.03 -10.60 -14.24
C GLY A 606 6.25 -9.72 -13.26
N PHE A 607 6.87 -8.67 -12.73
CA PHE A 607 6.28 -7.72 -11.78
C PHE A 607 5.40 -6.66 -12.45
N GLY A 608 5.19 -6.74 -13.77
CA GLY A 608 4.50 -5.71 -14.57
C GLY A 608 2.98 -5.65 -14.38
N GLU A 609 2.47 -5.90 -13.18
CA GLU A 609 1.03 -5.81 -12.87
C GLU A 609 0.49 -4.41 -13.24
N LEU A 610 -0.53 -4.39 -14.08
CA LEU A 610 -1.16 -3.16 -14.60
C LEU A 610 -2.29 -2.65 -13.72
N GLN A 611 -2.76 -3.46 -12.77
CA GLN A 611 -3.70 -3.02 -11.74
C GLN A 611 -3.00 -2.22 -10.64
N LYS A 612 -3.78 -1.53 -9.81
CA LYS A 612 -3.28 -0.48 -8.92
C LYS A 612 -2.59 -1.06 -7.69
N GLY A 613 -1.27 -0.93 -7.63
CA GLY A 613 -0.44 -1.39 -6.51
C GLY A 613 -0.48 -0.51 -5.27
N HIS A 614 -0.59 -1.12 -4.08
CA HIS A 614 -0.59 -0.45 -2.78
C HIS A 614 0.32 -1.17 -1.78
N GLY A 615 -0.20 -1.84 -0.74
CA GLY A 615 0.65 -2.46 0.29
C GLY A 615 1.62 -3.47 -0.30
N VAL A 616 2.92 -3.24 -0.12
CA VAL A 616 4.03 -4.08 -0.59
C VAL A 616 4.84 -4.57 0.61
N SER A 617 5.05 -5.89 0.67
CA SER A 617 5.88 -6.51 1.71
C SER A 617 6.86 -7.50 1.08
N PHE A 618 8.15 -7.37 1.41
CA PHE A 618 9.21 -8.34 1.15
C PHE A 618 9.36 -9.25 2.37
N ALA A 619 9.46 -10.55 2.14
CA ALA A 619 9.63 -11.54 3.20
C ALA A 619 10.02 -12.91 2.64
N ASP A 620 10.88 -13.64 3.34
CA ASP A 620 11.10 -15.08 3.12
C ASP A 620 9.92 -15.89 3.69
N ILE A 621 8.80 -15.93 2.96
CA ILE A 621 7.52 -16.47 3.46
C ILE A 621 7.58 -17.98 3.61
N ASP A 622 8.31 -18.68 2.74
CA ASP A 622 8.43 -20.14 2.78
C ASP A 622 9.69 -20.69 3.45
N GLY A 623 10.54 -19.79 3.96
CA GLY A 623 11.69 -20.07 4.81
C GLY A 623 12.90 -20.62 4.05
N ASP A 624 12.91 -20.55 2.73
CA ASP A 624 13.97 -21.12 1.91
C ASP A 624 15.22 -20.23 1.80
N GLY A 625 15.06 -18.95 2.16
CA GLY A 625 16.13 -17.98 2.34
C GLY A 625 16.10 -16.79 1.40
N ASP A 626 15.22 -16.77 0.40
CA ASP A 626 15.05 -15.62 -0.49
C ASP A 626 13.75 -14.87 -0.19
N GLU A 627 13.71 -13.57 -0.51
CA GLU A 627 12.51 -12.76 -0.21
C GLU A 627 11.49 -12.86 -1.34
N ASP A 628 10.29 -13.34 -1.00
CA ASP A 628 9.07 -13.24 -1.79
C ASP A 628 8.49 -11.82 -1.70
N VAL A 629 7.59 -11.48 -2.64
CA VAL A 629 6.91 -10.18 -2.64
C VAL A 629 5.40 -10.36 -2.61
N PHE A 630 4.77 -9.94 -1.51
CA PHE A 630 3.31 -9.84 -1.39
C PHE A 630 2.84 -8.41 -1.71
N GLU A 631 1.78 -8.29 -2.52
CA GLU A 631 1.19 -6.99 -2.86
C GLU A 631 -0.33 -6.98 -2.76
N VAL A 632 -0.88 -5.97 -2.08
CA VAL A 632 -2.31 -5.64 -2.11
C VAL A 632 -2.63 -4.83 -3.37
N VAL A 633 -3.50 -5.38 -4.21
CA VAL A 633 -3.81 -4.84 -5.54
C VAL A 633 -5.27 -4.47 -5.65
N GLY A 634 -5.53 -3.28 -6.18
CA GLY A 634 -6.88 -2.74 -6.38
C GLY A 634 -6.90 -1.23 -6.23
N GLY A 635 -7.72 -0.54 -7.01
CA GLY A 635 -7.76 0.93 -7.03
C GLY A 635 -8.69 1.53 -5.99
N ALA A 636 -8.91 2.85 -6.12
CA ALA A 636 -9.79 3.59 -5.23
C ALA A 636 -11.29 3.33 -5.54
N TYR A 637 -11.67 3.18 -6.81
CA TYR A 637 -13.07 3.05 -7.19
C TYR A 637 -13.60 1.63 -6.99
N LEU A 638 -14.88 1.44 -6.69
CA LEU A 638 -15.49 0.11 -6.55
C LEU A 638 -15.33 -0.76 -7.82
N GLY A 639 -15.26 -0.14 -8.99
CA GLY A 639 -14.96 -0.82 -10.27
C GLY A 639 -13.48 -1.15 -10.52
N ASP A 640 -12.58 -0.80 -9.59
CA ASP A 640 -11.13 -1.09 -9.63
C ASP A 640 -10.72 -2.23 -8.68
N ARG A 641 -11.68 -3.02 -8.19
CA ARG A 641 -11.32 -4.16 -7.36
C ARG A 641 -10.48 -5.16 -8.15
N TYR A 642 -9.46 -5.72 -7.49
CA TYR A 642 -8.61 -6.75 -8.05
C TYR A 642 -8.15 -7.73 -6.97
N THR A 643 -7.49 -8.81 -7.38
CA THR A 643 -6.94 -9.81 -6.45
C THR A 643 -5.53 -9.44 -6.02
N ASP A 644 -5.26 -9.56 -4.73
CA ASP A 644 -3.89 -9.52 -4.18
C ASP A 644 -2.99 -10.57 -4.87
N VAL A 645 -1.69 -10.30 -4.93
CA VAL A 645 -0.67 -11.13 -5.60
C VAL A 645 0.46 -11.52 -4.64
N LEU A 646 1.08 -12.65 -4.90
CA LEU A 646 2.25 -13.14 -4.18
C LEU A 646 3.25 -13.68 -5.19
N PHE A 647 4.35 -12.95 -5.40
CA PHE A 647 5.41 -13.32 -6.31
C PHE A 647 6.42 -14.22 -5.58
N GLU A 648 6.42 -15.51 -5.93
CA GLU A 648 7.38 -16.51 -5.39
C GLU A 648 8.77 -16.24 -5.98
N ASN A 649 9.77 -16.13 -5.12
CA ASN A 649 11.15 -15.96 -5.55
C ASN A 649 11.75 -17.32 -6.00
N PRO A 650 12.39 -17.39 -7.19
CA PRO A 650 12.93 -18.65 -7.70
C PRO A 650 14.35 -18.98 -7.20
N GLY A 651 14.97 -18.10 -6.41
CA GLY A 651 16.30 -18.25 -5.86
C GLY A 651 17.45 -17.85 -6.79
N PHE A 652 18.51 -17.31 -6.18
CA PHE A 652 19.71 -16.80 -6.86
C PHE A 652 21.01 -17.52 -6.47
N GLY A 653 20.97 -18.36 -5.43
CA GLY A 653 22.12 -19.15 -4.98
C GLY A 653 23.18 -18.37 -4.19
N ASN A 654 22.84 -17.16 -3.75
CA ASN A 654 23.62 -16.38 -2.79
C ASN A 654 23.31 -16.82 -1.34
N HIS A 655 24.19 -16.44 -0.42
CA HIS A 655 24.04 -16.68 1.02
C HIS A 655 23.25 -15.56 1.68
N TRP A 656 22.67 -15.85 2.84
CA TRP A 656 21.85 -14.91 3.61
C TRP A 656 21.93 -15.21 5.10
N ILE A 657 21.50 -14.27 5.94
CA ILE A 657 21.13 -14.50 7.34
C ILE A 657 19.85 -13.74 7.67
N HIS A 658 19.01 -14.34 8.52
CA HIS A 658 17.86 -13.64 9.12
C HIS A 658 18.25 -13.18 10.51
N VAL A 659 18.20 -11.88 10.79
CA VAL A 659 18.60 -11.31 12.08
C VAL A 659 17.37 -10.83 12.83
N ARG A 660 17.01 -11.57 13.90
CA ARG A 660 15.94 -11.21 14.83
C ARG A 660 16.53 -10.61 16.11
N LEU A 661 16.22 -9.35 16.38
CA LEU A 661 16.66 -8.68 17.60
C LEU A 661 15.63 -8.83 18.73
N VAL A 662 16.13 -8.96 19.96
CA VAL A 662 15.32 -8.99 21.19
C VAL A 662 15.88 -7.97 22.18
N GLY A 663 15.26 -6.80 22.24
CA GLY A 663 15.58 -5.73 23.20
C GLY A 663 15.23 -6.10 24.64
N LYS A 664 15.98 -5.54 25.60
CA LYS A 664 15.73 -5.64 27.05
C LYS A 664 15.64 -4.27 27.71
N GLU A 665 16.61 -3.42 27.39
CA GLU A 665 16.57 -2.00 27.71
C GLU A 665 15.94 -1.27 26.53
N SER A 666 16.38 -1.57 25.30
CA SER A 666 15.79 -1.09 24.04
C SER A 666 14.39 -1.68 23.80
N ASN A 667 13.62 -1.05 22.91
CA ASN A 667 12.33 -1.59 22.46
C ASN A 667 12.46 -3.06 22.00
N ARG A 668 11.41 -3.85 22.20
CA ARG A 668 11.44 -5.32 22.13
C ARG A 668 12.01 -5.85 20.82
N PHE A 669 11.63 -5.27 19.69
CA PHE A 669 12.06 -5.70 18.36
C PHE A 669 13.32 -4.96 17.86
N GLY A 670 13.89 -4.07 18.66
CA GLY A 670 15.11 -3.36 18.33
C GLY A 670 14.98 -2.38 17.16
N ILE A 671 13.78 -1.85 16.88
CA ILE A 671 13.55 -0.84 15.83
C ILE A 671 14.52 0.33 16.02
N GLY A 672 15.17 0.73 14.92
CA GLY A 672 16.22 1.75 14.90
C GLY A 672 17.63 1.22 15.18
N SER A 673 17.79 -0.05 15.57
CA SER A 673 19.12 -0.65 15.75
C SER A 673 19.81 -0.86 14.41
N ARG A 674 21.14 -0.67 14.40
CA ARG A 674 21.97 -0.87 13.20
C ARG A 674 22.62 -2.24 13.23
N ILE A 675 22.47 -2.98 12.14
CA ILE A 675 23.13 -4.25 11.87
C ILE A 675 24.28 -3.95 10.90
N HIS A 676 25.49 -4.33 11.27
CA HIS A 676 26.67 -4.25 10.40
C HIS A 676 27.28 -5.64 10.26
N VAL A 677 27.39 -6.11 9.02
CA VAL A 677 27.96 -7.42 8.69
C VAL A 677 29.20 -7.21 7.84
N THR A 678 30.33 -7.77 8.28
CA THR A 678 31.53 -7.85 7.46
C THR A 678 31.65 -9.28 6.93
N VAL A 679 31.68 -9.45 5.62
CA VAL A 679 31.81 -10.74 4.93
C VAL A 679 33.09 -10.81 4.12
N GLU A 680 33.64 -12.01 3.96
CA GLU A 680 34.78 -12.26 3.06
C GLU A 680 34.27 -12.88 1.76
N HIS A 681 34.49 -12.20 0.64
CA HIS A 681 34.28 -12.69 -0.72
C HIS A 681 35.62 -13.02 -1.38
N GLU A 682 35.61 -13.62 -2.57
CA GLU A 682 36.85 -13.93 -3.32
C GLU A 682 37.71 -12.68 -3.60
N ASP A 683 37.07 -11.52 -3.77
CA ASP A 683 37.72 -10.24 -4.12
C ASP A 683 38.07 -9.35 -2.93
N GLY A 684 37.61 -9.68 -1.71
CA GLY A 684 37.96 -8.94 -0.50
C GLY A 684 36.90 -9.01 0.61
N GLU A 685 37.11 -8.19 1.64
CA GLU A 685 36.08 -7.96 2.65
C GLU A 685 35.06 -6.92 2.14
N HIS A 686 33.79 -7.20 2.36
CA HIS A 686 32.67 -6.30 2.07
C HIS A 686 31.89 -6.01 3.36
N GLU A 687 31.40 -4.79 3.49
CA GLU A 687 30.60 -4.33 4.63
C GLU A 687 29.15 -4.15 4.16
N LEU A 688 28.21 -4.61 4.98
CA LEU A 688 26.78 -4.60 4.70
C LEU A 688 26.06 -3.95 5.88
N TYR A 689 25.13 -3.06 5.59
CA TYR A 689 24.49 -2.21 6.60
C TYR A 689 22.97 -2.27 6.51
N HIS A 690 22.31 -2.56 7.63
CA HIS A 690 20.85 -2.53 7.74
C HIS A 690 20.43 -1.76 9.00
N THR A 691 19.27 -1.11 8.92
CA THR A 691 18.60 -0.52 10.08
C THR A 691 17.27 -1.25 10.29
N VAL A 692 17.04 -1.74 11.51
CA VAL A 692 15.81 -2.48 11.82
C VAL A 692 14.60 -1.56 11.68
N SER A 693 13.74 -1.87 10.71
CA SER A 693 12.46 -1.21 10.47
C SER A 693 11.54 -2.15 9.69
N THR A 694 10.28 -1.75 9.50
CA THR A 694 9.32 -2.44 8.61
C THR A 694 9.40 -1.96 7.16
N GLY A 695 10.32 -1.02 6.88
CA GLY A 695 10.59 -0.49 5.55
C GLY A 695 9.67 0.66 5.13
N GLY A 696 9.10 0.53 3.94
CA GLY A 696 8.49 1.62 3.16
C GLY A 696 7.06 2.02 3.54
N SER A 697 6.20 2.16 2.53
CA SER A 697 4.86 2.74 2.65
C SER A 697 3.79 1.75 2.21
N PHE A 698 2.66 1.76 2.91
CA PHE A 698 1.51 0.87 2.69
C PHE A 698 1.71 -0.60 3.06
N GLY A 699 2.94 -1.10 3.14
CA GLY A 699 3.22 -2.45 3.60
C GLY A 699 4.31 -2.50 4.65
N CYS A 700 4.25 -3.51 5.52
CA CYS A 700 5.27 -3.80 6.52
C CYS A 700 5.97 -5.11 6.18
N ASN A 701 7.30 -5.06 6.10
CA ASN A 701 8.15 -6.25 6.10
C ASN A 701 8.25 -6.81 7.54
N PRO A 702 8.71 -8.07 7.71
CA PRO A 702 8.99 -8.64 9.03
C PRO A 702 10.02 -7.81 9.81
N MET A 703 9.90 -7.80 11.15
CA MET A 703 10.91 -7.19 12.03
C MET A 703 12.24 -7.95 12.01
N THR A 704 12.19 -9.24 11.71
CA THR A 704 13.37 -10.05 11.41
C THR A 704 13.97 -9.58 10.08
N GLN A 705 15.20 -9.06 10.11
CA GLN A 705 15.82 -8.49 8.92
C GLN A 705 16.48 -9.58 8.08
N ASN A 706 16.12 -9.69 6.80
CA ASN A 706 16.89 -10.43 5.81
C ASN A 706 18.14 -9.63 5.45
N VAL A 707 19.31 -10.27 5.50
CA VAL A 707 20.59 -9.71 5.05
C VAL A 707 21.19 -10.68 4.06
N GLY A 708 21.14 -10.34 2.77
CA GLY A 708 21.87 -11.06 1.74
C GLY A 708 23.37 -10.85 1.90
N LEU A 709 24.14 -11.88 1.57
CA LEU A 709 25.59 -11.93 1.81
C LEU A 709 26.34 -12.16 0.50
N GLY A 710 25.63 -12.24 -0.63
CA GLY A 710 26.16 -12.54 -1.93
C GLY A 710 26.91 -13.89 -1.94
N PRO A 711 28.05 -13.97 -2.64
CA PRO A 711 28.85 -15.19 -2.74
C PRO A 711 29.82 -15.37 -1.55
N ALA A 712 29.48 -14.90 -0.35
CA ALA A 712 30.42 -14.88 0.79
C ALA A 712 30.97 -16.27 1.16
N GLU A 713 32.27 -16.34 1.44
CA GLU A 713 32.95 -17.55 1.91
C GLU A 713 32.83 -17.73 3.44
N ARG A 714 32.77 -16.63 4.19
CA ARG A 714 32.47 -16.58 5.64
C ARG A 714 32.00 -15.20 6.11
N ILE A 715 31.25 -15.16 7.21
CA ILE A 715 31.05 -13.93 8.00
C ILE A 715 32.30 -13.69 8.82
N VAL A 716 32.96 -12.55 8.60
CA VAL A 716 34.10 -12.11 9.41
C VAL A 716 33.59 -11.63 10.77
N ARG A 717 32.52 -10.85 10.76
CA ARG A 717 31.99 -10.18 11.96
C ARG A 717 30.53 -9.78 11.77
N LEU A 718 29.74 -9.89 12.83
CA LEU A 718 28.39 -9.33 12.95
C LEU A 718 28.36 -8.37 14.13
N GLU A 719 27.93 -7.13 13.90
CA GLU A 719 27.82 -6.08 14.91
C GLU A 719 26.40 -5.55 15.00
N ILE A 720 25.88 -5.44 16.22
CA ILE A 720 24.57 -4.86 16.50
C ILE A 720 24.75 -3.64 17.38
N PHE A 721 24.40 -2.46 16.87
CA PHE A 721 24.40 -1.23 17.63
C PHE A 721 22.99 -0.91 18.13
N TRP A 722 22.86 -0.75 19.45
CA TRP A 722 21.61 -0.43 20.14
C TRP A 722 21.56 1.07 20.49
N PRO A 723 20.70 1.88 19.83
CA PRO A 723 20.71 3.34 19.97
C PRO A 723 20.48 3.80 21.41
N LYS A 724 19.50 3.18 22.08
CA LYS A 724 19.13 3.50 23.46
C LYS A 724 20.29 3.36 24.43
N THR A 725 20.97 2.22 24.42
CA THR A 725 22.09 1.97 25.34
C THR A 725 23.42 2.55 24.84
N GLY A 726 23.52 2.87 23.55
CA GLY A 726 24.75 3.29 22.88
C GLY A 726 25.83 2.20 22.86
N LYS A 727 25.45 0.93 23.02
CA LYS A 727 26.36 -0.22 23.08
C LYS A 727 26.34 -0.97 21.75
N THR A 728 27.48 -1.57 21.41
CA THR A 728 27.61 -2.50 20.29
C THR A 728 27.87 -3.90 20.81
N GLN A 729 27.05 -4.87 20.40
CA GLN A 729 27.35 -6.30 20.54
C GLN A 729 28.08 -6.80 19.30
N VAL A 730 28.99 -7.73 19.48
CA VAL A 730 29.88 -8.22 18.43
C VAL A 730 29.91 -9.74 18.50
N PHE A 731 29.71 -10.37 17.35
CA PHE A 731 29.73 -11.81 17.19
C PHE A 731 30.74 -12.20 16.09
N GLU A 732 31.47 -13.26 16.36
CA GLU A 732 32.42 -13.91 15.44
C GLU A 732 31.93 -15.35 15.20
N ASP A 733 32.48 -16.03 14.18
CA ASP A 733 32.11 -17.41 13.83
C ASP A 733 30.60 -17.61 13.53
N VAL A 734 29.97 -16.61 12.92
CA VAL A 734 28.53 -16.61 12.61
C VAL A 734 28.26 -17.50 11.36
N PRO A 735 27.31 -18.45 11.43
CA PRO A 735 26.95 -19.28 10.28
C PRO A 735 26.07 -18.51 9.28
N PHE A 736 26.20 -18.88 8.00
CA PHE A 736 25.27 -18.48 6.93
C PHE A 736 24.04 -19.37 6.85
N ASP A 737 23.04 -18.89 6.12
CA ASP A 737 21.79 -19.56 5.77
C ASP A 737 21.02 -19.99 7.02
N ARG A 738 20.98 -19.08 8.01
CA ARG A 738 20.39 -19.31 9.33
C ARG A 738 19.61 -18.11 9.80
N GLU A 739 18.66 -18.38 10.69
CA GLU A 739 18.07 -17.35 11.55
C GLU A 739 18.92 -17.21 12.81
N LEU A 740 19.25 -15.97 13.14
CA LEU A 740 20.06 -15.56 14.28
C LEU A 740 19.18 -14.73 15.20
N VAL A 741 18.90 -15.25 16.40
CA VAL A 741 18.19 -14.50 17.44
C VAL A 741 19.22 -13.89 18.39
N ILE A 742 19.26 -12.56 18.42
CA ILE A 742 20.23 -11.80 19.20
C ILE A 742 19.49 -11.05 20.30
N THR A 743 19.77 -11.42 21.55
CA THR A 743 19.21 -10.76 22.72
C THR A 743 20.17 -9.68 23.23
N GLU A 744 19.63 -8.49 23.51
CA GLU A 744 20.41 -7.34 24.00
C GLU A 744 21.20 -7.71 25.26
N GLY A 745 22.51 -7.45 25.20
CA GLY A 745 23.47 -7.68 26.28
C GLY A 745 23.87 -9.13 26.56
N GLU A 746 23.37 -10.12 25.81
CA GLU A 746 23.85 -11.50 25.88
C GLU A 746 25.12 -11.70 25.03
N GLU A 747 26.04 -12.54 25.50
CA GLU A 747 27.31 -12.81 24.79
C GLU A 747 27.16 -13.86 23.67
N GLU A 748 26.14 -14.72 23.75
CA GLU A 748 25.86 -15.77 22.78
C GLU A 748 24.60 -15.42 21.97
N LEU A 749 24.65 -15.69 20.66
CA LEU A 749 23.47 -15.67 19.79
C LEU A 749 22.82 -17.06 19.72
N GLU A 750 21.52 -17.11 19.49
CA GLU A 750 20.81 -18.36 19.20
C GLU A 750 20.72 -18.56 17.69
N VAL A 751 21.12 -19.75 17.21
CA VAL A 751 21.03 -20.14 15.79
C VAL A 751 19.84 -21.06 15.60
N ARG A 752 18.96 -20.72 14.65
CA ARG A 752 17.77 -21.50 14.27
C ARG A 752 17.82 -21.89 12.80
N GLU A 753 17.16 -22.99 12.50
CA GLU A 753 16.93 -23.46 11.13
C GLU A 753 15.51 -23.03 10.71
N PRO A 754 15.36 -22.21 9.66
CA PRO A 754 14.05 -21.83 9.18
C PRO A 754 13.23 -23.03 8.70
N ARG A 755 11.93 -22.96 8.92
CA ARG A 755 11.01 -24.02 8.51
C ARG A 755 10.66 -23.85 7.03
N ARG A 756 11.25 -24.72 6.20
CA ARG A 756 11.07 -24.70 4.74
C ARG A 756 9.79 -25.39 4.28
N PHE A 757 9.09 -24.78 3.34
CA PHE A 757 8.02 -25.41 2.56
C PHE A 757 8.04 -24.85 1.13
N ARG A 758 6.93 -24.98 0.40
CA ARG A 758 6.80 -24.46 -0.97
C ARG A 758 5.47 -23.76 -1.09
N LEU A 759 5.44 -22.53 -1.56
CA LEU A 759 4.19 -21.79 -1.74
C LEU A 759 3.24 -22.47 -2.75
N GLY A 760 1.97 -22.57 -2.37
CA GLY A 760 0.91 -23.13 -3.22
C GLY A 760 0.79 -24.66 -3.27
N GLY A 761 1.61 -25.40 -2.51
CA GLY A 761 1.49 -26.86 -2.28
C GLY A 761 2.32 -27.78 -3.16
#